data_AF-A0A6G1S2W6-F1
#
_entry.id   AF-A0A6G1S2W6-F1
#
_cell.length_a   1.000
_cell.length_b   1.000
_cell.length_c   1.000
_cell.angle_alpha   90.00
_cell.angle_beta   90.00
_cell.angle_gamma   90.00
#
_symmetry.space_group_name_H-M   'P 1'
#
loop_
_entity.id
_entity.type
_entity.pdbx_description
1 polymer ?
#
loop_
_entity_poly.entity_id
_entity_poly.type
_entity_poly.pdbx_seq_one_letter_code
_entity_poly.pdbx_strand_id
1 'polypeptide(L)'
;TGSRWRVAVPHTPGLCTGLPDPVKGTECSFSCKAGEFLDMKAQACQPCAEGTYSLGTGIRFDEWDEVPHGFANVATNLELDEGFGDTAENCTASTWVPLGDYVASNTDECTATLMYAVSLKQSGTVSFEYIYPDSSIVFEFFVQNDQCQPMVEESRWMRTTEKGWEFHSVELSRGNNVLYWRTTAFSVWSKVPKPVLVRNIGITGVAYTSECFPCKPGTYAPTAGSSACQLCPANTFSGKGATACQPCEPAAYAEPGSASCKARPPCTDKDYFYTHTACDTLGETQLMFKWAEPKICSEELPQAAQLPPSGVKTKCPPCNPGFAKTNGSTCQPCPYGSYSNGSGCLSCPAGTEPVLGLEYKWWNVLPPNMETTVLSGINFEYKEMAGWEVAGDYIYTAAGASDNDFMILTLMVPGFSPPSPVLEDAESKEVARITFVFETVCSVSCELYFMVGINSHTNTPVETWTGPKGKQSYTYVVEKNATMSFIWAFQRTPYHEAGRRYTSDVAKLYSINVTNVLGGVASFCRRCAPEPAGSCAPCPPGNAMDHRTGTCQPCPPGTYLRGHPSSGTPVCHPCGPGTRSNQLRSLCYNNCSFSLALPGRVLAYDFSGLAGGAGLASGPSFTAKGLKYFHLFNLSLCGHQGRKMASCTDNVTDARLPAGEGDAARVVTSYVCQAILVPPDVMGYKAAVSSQPVSLADRLVGVTASSTLDGITSPPEYFPPGHPDLPDIIFFYR
;
A
#
# COMPACT_ATOMS: atom_id res chain seq x y z
N THR A 1 44.96 -5.94 25.61
CA THR A 1 45.40 -5.85 24.21
C THR A 1 45.72 -7.26 23.73
N GLY A 2 44.85 -7.86 22.91
CA GLY A 2 45.06 -9.22 22.39
C GLY A 2 45.90 -9.18 21.12
N SER A 3 46.95 -9.99 21.05
CA SER A 3 47.72 -10.22 19.81
C SER A 3 47.07 -11.35 19.02
N ARG A 4 46.84 -11.18 17.71
CA ARG A 4 46.46 -12.29 16.82
C ARG A 4 47.70 -13.11 16.47
N TRP A 5 47.52 -14.41 16.31
CA TRP A 5 48.56 -15.33 15.87
C TRP A 5 48.03 -16.13 14.70
N ARG A 6 48.80 -16.18 13.62
CA ARG A 6 48.55 -17.09 12.52
C ARG A 6 49.27 -18.40 12.80
N VAL A 7 48.50 -19.47 12.97
CA VAL A 7 49.00 -20.83 13.22
C VAL A 7 48.63 -21.72 12.04
N ALA A 8 49.52 -22.64 11.66
CA ALA A 8 49.21 -23.64 10.65
C ALA A 8 48.39 -24.77 11.29
N VAL A 9 47.24 -25.11 10.69
CA VAL A 9 46.40 -26.23 11.12
C VAL A 9 46.61 -27.40 10.15
N PRO A 10 47.03 -28.58 10.62
CA PRO A 10 47.25 -29.72 9.74
C PRO A 10 45.92 -30.24 9.18
N HIS A 11 45.89 -30.52 7.87
CA HIS A 11 44.71 -31.08 7.20
C HIS A 11 44.37 -32.51 7.68
N THR A 12 45.36 -33.23 8.22
CA THR A 12 45.19 -34.59 8.73
C THR A 12 45.22 -34.56 10.26
N PRO A 13 44.16 -35.01 10.95
CA PRO A 13 44.14 -35.07 12.41
C PRO A 13 45.31 -35.90 12.95
N GLY A 14 46.06 -35.38 13.93
CA GLY A 14 47.14 -36.09 14.62
C GLY A 14 48.56 -35.91 14.05
N LEU A 15 48.73 -35.22 12.93
CA LEU A 15 50.04 -34.92 12.32
C LEU A 15 50.45 -33.46 12.53
N CYS A 16 51.03 -33.15 13.70
CA CYS A 16 51.48 -31.80 14.08
C CYS A 16 53.00 -31.61 13.95
N THR A 17 53.65 -32.25 12.97
CA THR A 17 55.11 -32.18 12.77
C THR A 17 55.47 -31.39 11.52
N GLY A 18 56.45 -30.48 11.60
CA GLY A 18 56.92 -29.68 10.46
C GLY A 18 56.05 -28.47 10.13
N LEU A 19 55.19 -28.03 11.06
CA LEU A 19 54.39 -26.81 10.90
C LEU A 19 55.28 -25.57 11.05
N PRO A 20 55.10 -24.52 10.22
CA PRO A 20 55.81 -23.25 10.38
C PRO A 20 55.46 -22.58 11.72
N ASP A 21 56.40 -21.80 12.25
CA ASP A 21 56.22 -21.09 13.51
C ASP A 21 55.03 -20.12 13.47
N PRO A 22 54.31 -19.94 14.59
CA PRO A 22 53.21 -18.98 14.69
C PRO A 22 53.69 -17.55 14.37
N VAL A 23 53.04 -16.91 13.39
CA VAL A 23 53.37 -15.54 13.01
C VAL A 23 52.46 -14.57 13.77
N LYS A 24 53.04 -13.60 14.47
CA LYS A 24 52.29 -12.55 15.17
C LYS A 24 51.60 -11.63 14.15
N GLY A 25 50.29 -11.51 14.24
CA GLY A 25 49.45 -10.68 13.38
C GLY A 25 49.09 -9.32 13.97
N THR A 26 48.30 -8.53 13.23
CA THR A 26 47.74 -7.24 13.67
C THR A 26 46.88 -7.39 14.92
N GLU A 27 46.79 -6.31 15.71
CA GLU A 27 46.02 -6.31 16.96
C GLU A 27 44.54 -6.61 16.72
N CYS A 28 43.87 -7.21 17.72
CA CYS A 28 42.45 -7.58 17.61
C CYS A 28 41.48 -6.39 17.42
N SER A 29 41.94 -5.16 17.62
CA SER A 29 41.22 -3.89 17.41
C SER A 29 41.36 -3.31 16.00
N PHE A 30 42.16 -3.94 15.14
CA PHE A 30 42.41 -3.48 13.78
C PHE A 30 41.26 -3.84 12.83
N SER A 31 40.90 -2.90 11.95
CA SER A 31 39.79 -3.01 10.99
C SER A 31 40.09 -2.27 9.68
N CYS A 32 39.70 -2.84 8.53
CA CYS A 32 39.90 -2.22 7.22
C CYS A 32 38.74 -1.29 6.81
N LYS A 33 39.02 -0.28 5.98
CA LYS A 33 38.00 0.64 5.47
C LYS A 33 37.12 -0.06 4.43
N ALA A 34 35.95 0.51 4.14
CA ALA A 34 35.14 0.07 3.02
C ALA A 34 35.98 0.16 1.72
N GLY A 35 35.88 -0.87 0.89
CA GLY A 35 36.73 -1.06 -0.28
C GLY A 35 38.05 -1.76 -0.01
N GLU A 36 38.41 -2.06 1.24
CA GLU A 36 39.66 -2.74 1.60
C GLU A 36 39.41 -4.08 2.29
N PHE A 37 40.36 -5.00 2.20
CA PHE A 37 40.35 -6.28 2.91
C PHE A 37 41.67 -6.49 3.65
N LEU A 38 41.67 -7.33 4.69
CA LEU A 38 42.90 -7.66 5.42
C LEU A 38 43.64 -8.80 4.72
N ASP A 39 44.77 -8.48 4.09
CA ASP A 39 45.68 -9.49 3.57
C ASP A 39 46.33 -10.23 4.76
N MET A 40 45.96 -11.51 4.95
CA MET A 40 46.44 -12.33 6.05
C MET A 40 47.94 -12.67 5.97
N LYS A 41 48.60 -12.51 4.82
CA LYS A 41 50.06 -12.64 4.66
C LYS A 41 50.76 -11.32 5.00
N ALA A 42 50.29 -10.20 4.44
CA ALA A 42 50.91 -8.90 4.65
C ALA A 42 50.54 -8.25 6.00
N GLN A 43 49.47 -8.73 6.65
CA GLN A 43 48.89 -8.15 7.87
C GLN A 43 48.57 -6.65 7.70
N ALA A 44 48.17 -6.24 6.50
CA ALA A 44 47.83 -4.86 6.16
C ALA A 44 46.53 -4.81 5.34
N CYS A 45 45.80 -3.70 5.42
CA CYS A 45 44.63 -3.48 4.56
C CYS A 45 45.09 -3.19 3.13
N GLN A 46 44.54 -3.92 2.17
CA GLN A 46 44.76 -3.68 0.76
C GLN A 46 43.44 -3.33 0.08
N PRO A 47 43.45 -2.44 -0.91
CA PRO A 47 42.26 -2.14 -1.69
C PRO A 47 41.81 -3.39 -2.46
N CYS A 48 40.51 -3.58 -2.55
CA CYS A 48 39.93 -4.59 -3.42
C CYS A 48 40.31 -4.35 -4.86
N ALA A 49 40.62 -5.42 -5.58
CA ALA A 49 40.85 -5.33 -7.02
C ALA A 49 39.57 -4.88 -7.74
N GLU A 50 39.73 -4.33 -8.94
CA GLU A 50 38.60 -4.11 -9.84
C GLU A 50 37.75 -5.38 -10.00
N GLY A 51 36.43 -5.21 -10.16
CA GLY A 51 35.48 -6.31 -10.19
C GLY A 51 35.16 -6.95 -8.85
N THR A 52 35.80 -6.49 -7.76
CA THR A 52 35.50 -6.96 -6.40
C THR A 52 35.18 -5.79 -5.48
N TYR A 53 34.44 -6.06 -4.41
CA TYR A 53 34.06 -5.06 -3.43
C TYR A 53 34.23 -5.58 -2.00
N SER A 54 34.28 -4.65 -1.05
CA SER A 54 34.35 -4.96 0.37
C SER A 54 33.64 -3.90 1.20
N LEU A 55 32.91 -4.32 2.24
CA LEU A 55 32.38 -3.42 3.25
C LEU A 55 33.43 -3.06 4.33
N GLY A 56 34.65 -3.60 4.24
CA GLY A 56 35.77 -3.41 5.15
C GLY A 56 35.58 -4.15 6.47
N THR A 57 34.63 -3.68 7.26
CA THR A 57 34.23 -4.25 8.56
C THR A 57 32.87 -4.93 8.48
N GLY A 58 32.46 -5.35 7.29
CA GLY A 58 31.13 -5.92 7.09
C GLY A 58 31.09 -7.18 6.25
N ILE A 59 30.01 -7.93 6.44
CA ILE A 59 29.63 -9.14 5.71
C ILE A 59 28.31 -8.83 4.98
N ARG A 60 28.13 -9.35 3.77
CA ARG A 60 26.90 -9.18 2.99
C ARG A 60 26.42 -10.52 2.44
N PHE A 61 25.11 -10.75 2.48
CA PHE A 61 24.41 -11.90 1.92
C PHE A 61 23.33 -11.42 0.95
N ASP A 62 23.61 -11.53 -0.34
CA ASP A 62 22.77 -11.07 -1.45
C ASP A 62 22.61 -12.10 -2.58
N GLU A 63 23.11 -13.33 -2.37
CA GLU A 63 22.88 -14.52 -3.20
C GLU A 63 22.27 -15.61 -2.30
N TRP A 64 21.13 -16.15 -2.71
CA TRP A 64 20.30 -17.13 -1.99
C TRP A 64 19.94 -18.31 -2.91
N ASP A 65 20.89 -18.83 -3.68
CA ASP A 65 20.72 -20.11 -4.42
C ASP A 65 20.61 -21.29 -3.43
N GLU A 66 21.38 -21.21 -2.34
CA GLU A 66 21.31 -22.06 -1.17
C GLU A 66 21.40 -21.19 0.10
N VAL A 67 21.07 -21.75 1.26
CA VAL A 67 21.22 -21.03 2.54
C VAL A 67 22.73 -20.80 2.80
N PRO A 68 23.21 -19.55 2.90
CA PRO A 68 24.65 -19.29 3.05
C PRO A 68 25.24 -19.93 4.31
N HIS A 69 26.51 -20.32 4.23
CA HIS A 69 27.22 -20.91 5.37
C HIS A 69 27.17 -19.99 6.62
N GLY A 70 26.84 -20.60 7.77
CA GLY A 70 26.72 -19.91 9.05
C GLY A 70 25.29 -19.54 9.44
N PHE A 71 24.33 -19.61 8.51
CA PHE A 71 22.91 -19.55 8.85
C PHE A 71 22.42 -20.90 9.36
N ALA A 72 21.55 -20.87 10.37
CA ALA A 72 20.70 -22.01 10.72
C ALA A 72 19.25 -21.67 10.40
N ASN A 73 18.51 -22.66 9.88
CA ASN A 73 17.17 -22.51 9.39
C ASN A 73 16.30 -23.62 9.99
N VAL A 74 15.48 -23.27 10.97
CA VAL A 74 14.81 -24.22 11.87
C VAL A 74 13.33 -23.90 11.93
N ALA A 75 12.50 -24.93 12.05
CA ALA A 75 11.07 -24.81 12.23
C ALA A 75 10.64 -25.50 13.53
N THR A 76 9.70 -24.90 14.24
CA THR A 76 9.19 -25.38 15.53
C THR A 76 7.67 -25.37 15.55
N ASN A 77 7.07 -26.30 16.30
CA ASN A 77 5.64 -26.30 16.57
C ASN A 77 5.32 -25.17 17.54
N LEU A 78 4.12 -24.61 17.45
CA LEU A 78 3.59 -23.77 18.54
C LEU A 78 3.54 -24.62 19.82
N GLU A 79 4.12 -24.12 20.91
CA GLU A 79 4.03 -24.73 22.23
C GLU A 79 2.57 -24.66 22.72
N LEU A 80 1.75 -25.64 22.34
CA LEU A 80 0.47 -25.90 23.00
C LEU A 80 0.76 -26.74 24.25
N ASP A 81 0.39 -26.20 25.41
CA ASP A 81 0.47 -26.85 26.72
C ASP A 81 -0.02 -28.32 26.66
N GLU A 82 0.71 -29.23 27.30
CA GLU A 82 0.64 -30.71 27.20
C GLU A 82 -0.69 -31.34 27.70
N GLY A 83 -1.85 -30.85 27.25
CA GLY A 83 -3.15 -31.22 27.80
C GLY A 83 -4.00 -32.17 26.96
N PHE A 84 -3.83 -32.24 25.64
CA PHE A 84 -4.68 -33.07 24.79
C PHE A 84 -3.86 -33.80 23.73
N GLY A 85 -3.83 -35.12 23.84
CA GLY A 85 -3.17 -36.00 22.90
C GLY A 85 -3.83 -35.92 21.53
N ASP A 86 -3.16 -35.28 20.60
CA ASP A 86 -3.20 -35.57 19.18
C ASP A 86 -1.81 -35.31 18.59
N THR A 87 -1.44 -36.10 17.59
CA THR A 87 -0.09 -36.13 17.00
C THR A 87 0.40 -34.74 16.63
N ALA A 88 1.40 -34.23 17.33
CA ALA A 88 2.11 -33.02 16.96
C ALA A 88 2.58 -33.15 15.50
N GLU A 89 1.99 -32.37 14.58
CA GLU A 89 2.39 -32.38 13.17
C GLU A 89 3.88 -32.01 13.06
N ASN A 90 4.58 -32.65 12.11
CA ASN A 90 6.03 -32.52 11.98
C ASN A 90 6.40 -31.24 11.22
N CYS A 91 6.61 -30.12 11.92
CA CYS A 91 7.01 -28.85 11.31
C CYS A 91 8.43 -28.84 10.70
N THR A 92 9.21 -29.93 10.75
CA THR A 92 10.62 -29.94 10.29
C THR A 92 10.86 -29.47 8.86
N ALA A 93 9.86 -29.54 7.98
CA ALA A 93 9.98 -29.10 6.59
C ALA A 93 9.52 -27.64 6.35
N SER A 94 8.97 -26.97 7.36
CA SER A 94 8.39 -25.64 7.23
C SER A 94 9.38 -24.53 7.58
N THR A 95 10.47 -24.49 6.81
CA THR A 95 11.60 -23.58 7.01
C THR A 95 11.59 -22.42 6.00
N TRP A 96 12.53 -21.48 6.14
CA TRP A 96 12.76 -20.47 5.11
C TRP A 96 13.32 -21.12 3.82
N VAL A 97 12.88 -20.66 2.65
CA VAL A 97 13.24 -21.27 1.35
C VAL A 97 14.06 -20.29 0.50
N PRO A 98 15.29 -20.65 0.10
CA PRO A 98 16.12 -19.84 -0.80
C PRO A 98 15.55 -19.84 -2.24
N LEU A 99 15.50 -18.67 -2.88
CA LEU A 99 14.90 -18.45 -4.21
C LEU A 99 15.81 -17.62 -5.14
N GLY A 100 17.12 -17.77 -5.02
CA GLY A 100 18.13 -17.11 -5.85
C GLY A 100 18.47 -15.70 -5.37
N ASP A 101 17.54 -14.75 -5.52
CA ASP A 101 17.78 -13.34 -5.13
C ASP A 101 17.32 -13.00 -3.71
N TYR A 102 16.54 -13.87 -3.08
CA TYR A 102 15.95 -13.66 -1.76
C TYR A 102 15.61 -14.99 -1.07
N VAL A 103 15.27 -14.92 0.21
CA VAL A 103 14.76 -16.04 1.00
C VAL A 103 13.32 -15.77 1.42
N ALA A 104 12.43 -16.76 1.26
CA ALA A 104 11.01 -16.67 1.60
C ALA A 104 10.67 -17.45 2.87
N SER A 105 9.79 -16.92 3.71
CA SER A 105 9.31 -17.59 4.91
C SER A 105 8.31 -18.70 4.59
N ASN A 106 8.00 -19.51 5.61
CA ASN A 106 6.85 -20.39 5.56
C ASN A 106 5.53 -19.58 5.56
N THR A 107 4.46 -20.22 5.09
CA THR A 107 3.09 -19.68 5.05
C THR A 107 2.11 -20.50 5.89
N ASP A 108 2.61 -21.52 6.56
CA ASP A 108 1.82 -22.40 7.41
C ASP A 108 1.98 -22.04 8.89
N GLU A 109 1.21 -22.70 9.75
CA GLU A 109 1.11 -22.33 11.16
C GLU A 109 2.30 -22.82 12.01
N CYS A 110 3.40 -23.25 11.37
CA CYS A 110 4.66 -23.51 12.04
C CYS A 110 5.41 -22.20 12.31
N THR A 111 6.28 -22.19 13.32
CA THR A 111 7.20 -21.07 13.52
C THR A 111 8.52 -21.36 12.82
N ALA A 112 8.83 -20.63 11.75
CA ALA A 112 10.09 -20.73 11.04
C ALA A 112 11.08 -19.65 11.51
N THR A 113 12.32 -20.05 11.78
CA THR A 113 13.37 -19.18 12.28
C THR A 113 14.63 -19.34 11.43
N LEU A 114 15.02 -18.24 10.79
CA LEU A 114 16.33 -18.08 10.16
C LEU A 114 17.24 -17.32 11.12
N MET A 115 18.42 -17.87 11.43
CA MET A 115 19.32 -17.30 12.43
C MET A 115 20.77 -17.25 11.96
N TYR A 116 21.49 -16.20 12.36
CA TYR A 116 22.90 -16.01 12.03
C TYR A 116 23.69 -15.51 13.24
N ALA A 117 24.78 -16.20 13.58
CA ALA A 117 25.65 -15.84 14.70
C ALA A 117 26.87 -15.05 14.21
N VAL A 118 27.11 -13.86 14.77
CA VAL A 118 28.20 -12.96 14.39
C VAL A 118 28.93 -12.39 15.60
N SER A 119 30.26 -12.28 15.51
CA SER A 119 31.09 -11.70 16.59
C SER A 119 31.71 -10.38 16.13
N LEU A 120 31.22 -9.27 16.68
CA LEU A 120 31.66 -7.92 16.35
C LEU A 120 32.84 -7.48 17.21
N LYS A 121 33.82 -6.81 16.59
CA LYS A 121 35.00 -6.27 17.29
C LYS A 121 34.83 -4.82 17.71
N GLN A 122 33.90 -4.11 17.08
CA GLN A 122 33.42 -2.79 17.44
C GLN A 122 31.89 -2.78 17.30
N SER A 123 31.22 -1.76 17.83
CA SER A 123 29.79 -1.58 17.55
C SER A 123 29.56 -1.48 16.05
N GLY A 124 28.48 -2.07 15.57
CA GLY A 124 28.14 -2.11 14.16
C GLY A 124 26.64 -2.11 13.97
N THR A 125 26.20 -2.49 12.79
CA THR A 125 24.79 -2.53 12.41
C THR A 125 24.49 -3.78 11.60
N VAL A 126 23.30 -4.31 11.75
CA VAL A 126 22.69 -5.21 10.77
C VAL A 126 21.69 -4.40 9.96
N SER A 127 21.62 -4.65 8.66
CA SER A 127 20.65 -4.06 7.74
C SER A 127 20.17 -5.09 6.73
N PHE A 128 18.91 -5.07 6.35
CA PHE A 128 18.37 -5.95 5.32
C PHE A 128 17.13 -5.33 4.65
N GLU A 129 16.79 -5.85 3.48
CA GLU A 129 15.55 -5.51 2.78
C GLU A 129 14.53 -6.62 2.98
N TYR A 130 13.25 -6.27 3.13
CA TYR A 130 12.19 -7.24 3.33
C TYR A 130 10.86 -6.86 2.64
N ILE A 131 10.05 -7.87 2.31
CA ILE A 131 8.62 -7.73 1.96
C ILE A 131 7.82 -8.48 3.02
N TYR A 132 6.86 -7.81 3.64
CA TYR A 132 5.96 -8.34 4.66
C TYR A 132 4.51 -7.93 4.33
N PRO A 133 3.87 -8.61 3.36
CA PRO A 133 2.66 -8.11 2.69
C PRO A 133 1.35 -8.46 3.41
N ASP A 134 1.38 -9.35 4.42
CA ASP A 134 0.19 -9.95 5.00
C ASP A 134 0.26 -9.97 6.53
N SER A 135 -0.66 -9.27 7.20
CA SER A 135 -0.76 -9.25 8.67
C SER A 135 -1.19 -10.59 9.28
N SER A 136 -1.51 -11.58 8.44
CA SER A 136 -1.78 -12.98 8.84
C SER A 136 -0.50 -13.78 9.13
N ILE A 137 0.67 -13.20 8.91
CA ILE A 137 1.96 -13.71 9.40
C ILE A 137 2.43 -12.73 10.47
N VAL A 138 2.93 -13.20 11.60
CA VAL A 138 3.71 -12.36 12.51
C VAL A 138 5.17 -12.47 12.10
N PHE A 139 5.82 -11.33 11.85
CA PHE A 139 7.24 -11.26 11.50
C PHE A 139 8.02 -10.50 12.56
N GLU A 140 8.98 -11.17 13.17
CA GLU A 140 9.87 -10.62 14.19
C GLU A 140 11.32 -10.63 13.71
N PHE A 141 12.03 -9.55 14.01
CA PHE A 141 13.48 -9.47 13.90
C PHE A 141 14.09 -9.08 15.25
N PHE A 142 14.90 -9.94 15.86
CA PHE A 142 15.52 -9.60 17.13
C PHE A 142 16.96 -10.09 17.24
N VAL A 143 17.70 -9.44 18.13
CA VAL A 143 19.12 -9.71 18.39
C VAL A 143 19.29 -10.17 19.83
N GLN A 144 19.96 -11.31 20.03
CA GLN A 144 20.38 -11.78 21.35
C GLN A 144 21.88 -11.61 21.53
N ASN A 145 22.28 -11.18 22.73
CA ASN A 145 23.69 -11.14 23.13
C ASN A 145 24.14 -12.47 23.77
N ASP A 146 25.38 -12.48 24.25
CA ASP A 146 26.04 -13.58 24.96
C ASP A 146 25.37 -13.99 26.29
N GLN A 147 24.46 -13.19 26.83
CA GLN A 147 23.66 -13.52 28.01
C GLN A 147 22.25 -14.03 27.66
N CYS A 148 21.97 -14.33 26.39
CA CYS A 148 20.64 -14.68 25.88
C CYS A 148 19.58 -13.61 26.18
N GLN A 149 20.00 -12.36 26.42
CA GLN A 149 19.09 -11.24 26.65
C GLN A 149 18.80 -10.54 25.32
N PRO A 150 17.52 -10.25 25.01
CA PRO A 150 17.17 -9.47 23.83
C PRO A 150 17.70 -8.05 23.99
N MET A 151 18.46 -7.57 23.01
CA MET A 151 19.13 -6.27 23.11
C MET A 151 18.20 -5.07 22.88
N VAL A 152 17.08 -5.24 22.17
CA VAL A 152 16.15 -4.17 21.81
C VAL A 152 14.72 -4.72 21.78
N GLU A 153 13.82 -4.25 22.67
CA GLU A 153 12.38 -4.58 22.62
C GLU A 153 11.64 -3.76 21.54
N GLU A 154 12.12 -2.55 21.20
CA GLU A 154 11.45 -1.61 20.29
C GLU A 154 11.55 -1.98 18.79
N SER A 155 12.65 -2.61 18.35
CA SER A 155 12.86 -3.02 16.95
C SER A 155 12.48 -4.47 16.67
N ARG A 156 11.90 -5.17 17.65
CA ARG A 156 11.56 -6.60 17.54
C ARG A 156 10.48 -6.87 16.48
N TRP A 157 9.57 -5.93 16.34
CA TRP A 157 8.37 -6.07 15.51
C TRP A 157 8.56 -5.40 14.17
N MET A 158 8.44 -6.20 13.11
CA MET A 158 8.58 -5.69 11.75
C MET A 158 7.29 -5.03 11.29
N ARG A 159 7.41 -3.93 10.54
CA ARG A 159 6.23 -3.24 9.97
C ARG A 159 5.82 -3.92 8.68
N THR A 160 4.51 -4.13 8.47
CA THR A 160 3.99 -4.62 7.20
C THR A 160 4.39 -3.71 6.06
N THR A 161 4.75 -4.30 4.92
CA THR A 161 5.13 -3.56 3.72
C THR A 161 3.90 -3.32 2.86
N GLU A 162 3.63 -2.06 2.56
CA GLU A 162 2.52 -1.68 1.69
C GLU A 162 2.91 -1.70 0.21
N LYS A 163 4.21 -1.60 -0.11
CA LYS A 163 4.78 -1.63 -1.46
C LYS A 163 6.20 -2.20 -1.46
N GLY A 164 6.49 -3.12 -2.38
CA GLY A 164 7.86 -3.51 -2.71
C GLY A 164 8.71 -3.91 -1.50
N TRP A 165 10.02 -3.65 -1.61
CA TRP A 165 11.02 -3.96 -0.58
C TRP A 165 11.22 -2.76 0.36
N GLU A 166 11.07 -2.98 1.66
CA GLU A 166 11.36 -2.03 2.72
C GLU A 166 12.73 -2.30 3.36
N PHE A 167 13.39 -1.25 3.85
CA PHE A 167 14.72 -1.35 4.47
C PHE A 167 14.63 -1.30 6.00
N HIS A 168 15.31 -2.24 6.67
CA HIS A 168 15.40 -2.27 8.13
C HIS A 168 16.86 -2.28 8.59
N SER A 169 17.17 -1.58 9.69
CA SER A 169 18.51 -1.58 10.29
C SER A 169 18.48 -1.46 11.80
N VAL A 170 19.36 -2.21 12.48
CA VAL A 170 19.48 -2.27 13.95
C VAL A 170 20.95 -2.18 14.35
N GLU A 171 21.24 -1.43 15.40
CA GLU A 171 22.57 -1.36 15.99
C GLU A 171 22.93 -2.64 16.75
N LEU A 172 24.17 -3.08 16.59
CA LEU A 172 24.73 -4.27 17.22
C LEU A 172 25.86 -3.89 18.17
N SER A 173 25.86 -4.49 19.35
CA SER A 173 26.92 -4.26 20.33
C SER A 173 28.19 -5.03 19.99
N ARG A 174 29.32 -4.52 20.48
CA ARG A 174 30.59 -5.24 20.44
C ARG A 174 30.47 -6.55 21.21
N GLY A 175 30.83 -7.67 20.59
CA GLY A 175 30.72 -8.99 21.19
C GLY A 175 29.96 -9.96 20.29
N ASN A 176 29.44 -11.04 20.88
CA ASN A 176 28.64 -12.01 20.14
C ASN A 176 27.20 -11.53 20.04
N ASN A 177 26.67 -11.55 18.83
CA ASN A 177 25.29 -11.22 18.52
C ASN A 177 24.70 -12.38 17.72
N VAL A 178 23.49 -12.81 18.05
CA VAL A 178 22.73 -13.77 17.27
C VAL A 178 21.50 -13.08 16.73
N LEU A 179 21.39 -13.06 15.42
CA LEU A 179 20.32 -12.40 14.66
C LEU A 179 19.23 -13.43 14.37
N TYR A 180 17.96 -13.08 14.59
CA TYR A 180 16.81 -13.95 14.37
C TYR A 180 15.79 -13.27 13.47
N TRP A 181 15.47 -13.90 12.33
CA TRP A 181 14.30 -13.60 11.52
C TRP A 181 13.28 -14.70 11.76
N ARG A 182 12.17 -14.39 12.42
CA ARG A 182 11.20 -15.38 12.88
C ARG A 182 9.81 -15.05 12.35
N THR A 183 9.15 -16.05 11.78
CA THR A 183 7.79 -15.94 11.25
C THR A 183 6.87 -17.00 11.83
N THR A 184 5.64 -16.60 12.12
CA THR A 184 4.57 -17.49 12.55
C THR A 184 3.30 -17.10 11.81
N ALA A 185 2.82 -17.96 10.90
CA ALA A 185 1.60 -17.68 10.16
C ALA A 185 0.35 -18.15 10.91
N PHE A 186 -0.77 -17.50 10.69
CA PHE A 186 -2.08 -17.93 11.15
C PHE A 186 -3.09 -17.80 10.01
N SER A 187 -3.64 -18.94 9.57
CA SER A 187 -4.58 -18.96 8.45
C SER A 187 -6.02 -19.02 8.95
N VAL A 188 -6.80 -17.98 8.66
CA VAL A 188 -8.23 -17.90 8.99
C VAL A 188 -9.02 -17.89 7.67
N TRP A 189 -9.96 -18.84 7.52
CA TRP A 189 -10.88 -18.97 6.38
C TRP A 189 -10.24 -19.36 5.03
N SER A 190 -9.25 -20.26 5.06
CA SER A 190 -8.66 -20.88 3.86
C SER A 190 -7.91 -19.95 2.90
N LYS A 191 -7.63 -18.70 3.31
CA LYS A 191 -6.75 -17.80 2.56
C LYS A 191 -5.30 -18.10 2.96
N VAL A 192 -4.50 -18.60 2.01
CA VAL A 192 -3.08 -18.87 2.26
C VAL A 192 -2.35 -17.55 2.48
N PRO A 193 -1.68 -17.35 3.64
CA PRO A 193 -0.92 -16.14 3.91
C PRO A 193 0.18 -15.92 2.85
N LYS A 194 0.41 -14.67 2.44
CA LYS A 194 1.55 -14.34 1.57
C LYS A 194 2.86 -14.36 2.39
N PRO A 195 3.93 -15.05 1.95
CA PRO A 195 5.16 -15.20 2.74
C PRO A 195 5.92 -13.88 2.92
N VAL A 196 6.73 -13.83 3.98
CA VAL A 196 7.72 -12.77 4.19
C VAL A 196 8.95 -13.07 3.33
N LEU A 197 9.46 -12.07 2.63
CA LEU A 197 10.67 -12.19 1.82
C LEU A 197 11.78 -11.35 2.47
N VAL A 198 13.02 -11.85 2.51
CA VAL A 198 14.19 -11.12 3.01
C VAL A 198 15.33 -11.22 2.00
N ARG A 199 16.07 -10.13 1.79
CA ARG A 199 17.28 -10.10 0.94
C ARG A 199 18.28 -9.05 1.41
N ASN A 200 19.45 -9.02 0.76
CA ASN A 200 20.49 -8.01 0.94
C ASN A 200 20.89 -7.82 2.43
N ILE A 201 21.12 -8.92 3.16
CA ILE A 201 21.51 -8.85 4.59
C ILE A 201 22.96 -8.36 4.68
N GLY A 202 23.17 -7.17 5.22
CA GLY A 202 24.47 -6.58 5.53
C GLY A 202 24.69 -6.51 7.04
N ILE A 203 25.90 -6.84 7.49
CA ILE A 203 26.32 -6.73 8.91
C ILE A 203 27.64 -5.95 8.93
N THR A 204 27.78 -4.96 9.79
CA THR A 204 29.00 -4.16 9.98
C THR A 204 29.56 -4.33 11.40
N GLY A 205 30.80 -3.90 11.65
CA GLY A 205 31.48 -4.02 12.95
C GLY A 205 32.24 -5.34 13.17
N VAL A 206 32.27 -6.22 12.17
CA VAL A 206 33.12 -7.43 12.22
C VAL A 206 34.59 -7.03 12.09
N ALA A 207 35.47 -7.92 12.57
CA ALA A 207 36.90 -7.67 12.68
C ALA A 207 37.54 -7.13 11.39
N TYR A 208 37.24 -7.78 10.28
CA TYR A 208 37.74 -7.50 8.94
C TYR A 208 37.03 -8.47 8.00
N THR A 209 36.86 -8.10 6.74
CA THR A 209 36.73 -9.11 5.69
C THR A 209 38.12 -9.61 5.32
N SER A 210 38.29 -10.94 5.26
CA SER A 210 39.56 -11.58 4.85
C SER A 210 39.77 -11.59 3.35
N GLU A 211 38.73 -11.27 2.59
CA GLU A 211 38.73 -11.30 1.13
C GLU A 211 37.73 -10.29 0.58
N CYS A 212 37.93 -9.89 -0.68
CA CYS A 212 36.95 -9.10 -1.40
C CYS A 212 35.95 -10.02 -2.09
N PHE A 213 34.70 -9.59 -2.11
CA PHE A 213 33.64 -10.34 -2.76
C PHE A 213 33.60 -9.94 -4.24
N PRO A 214 33.59 -10.90 -5.17
CA PRO A 214 33.38 -10.58 -6.58
C PRO A 214 32.01 -9.94 -6.77
N CYS A 215 31.92 -8.97 -7.67
CA CYS A 215 30.63 -8.41 -8.07
C CYS A 215 29.74 -9.51 -8.62
N LYS A 216 28.48 -9.54 -8.18
CA LYS A 216 27.52 -10.51 -8.70
C LYS A 216 27.27 -10.27 -10.19
N PRO A 217 26.91 -11.31 -10.97
CA PRO A 217 26.57 -11.14 -12.38
C PRO A 217 25.53 -10.02 -12.58
N GLY A 218 25.70 -9.24 -13.64
CA GLY A 218 24.89 -8.05 -13.92
C GLY A 218 25.30 -6.80 -13.14
N THR A 219 26.32 -6.88 -12.29
CA THR A 219 26.96 -5.73 -11.65
C THR A 219 28.45 -5.66 -11.98
N TYR A 220 29.06 -4.51 -11.77
CA TYR A 220 30.49 -4.31 -12.05
C TYR A 220 31.12 -3.32 -11.05
N ALA A 221 32.43 -3.45 -10.86
CA ALA A 221 33.23 -2.50 -10.05
C ALA A 221 34.41 -2.00 -10.90
N PRO A 222 34.33 -0.79 -11.47
CA PRO A 222 35.32 -0.29 -12.42
C PRO A 222 36.61 0.20 -11.77
N THR A 223 36.62 0.37 -10.46
CA THR A 223 37.74 0.96 -9.71
C THR A 223 38.17 0.04 -8.58
N ALA A 224 39.48 -0.07 -8.37
CA ALA A 224 40.02 -0.68 -7.17
C ALA A 224 39.54 0.08 -5.92
N GLY A 225 39.31 -0.63 -4.83
CA GLY A 225 38.79 -0.04 -3.59
C GLY A 225 37.27 0.19 -3.59
N SER A 226 36.51 -0.50 -4.45
CA SER A 226 35.05 -0.34 -4.50
C SER A 226 34.39 -0.87 -3.23
N SER A 227 33.52 -0.06 -2.61
CA SER A 227 32.74 -0.48 -1.43
C SER A 227 31.45 -1.21 -1.79
N ALA A 228 31.00 -1.09 -3.04
CA ALA A 228 29.82 -1.75 -3.60
C ALA A 228 29.94 -1.85 -5.13
N CYS A 229 29.21 -2.78 -5.74
CA CYS A 229 29.14 -2.93 -7.19
C CYS A 229 28.03 -2.05 -7.79
N GLN A 230 28.26 -1.56 -9.01
CA GLN A 230 27.31 -0.78 -9.80
C GLN A 230 26.49 -1.71 -10.70
N LEU A 231 25.20 -1.41 -10.88
CA LEU A 231 24.33 -2.17 -11.80
C LEU A 231 24.72 -1.90 -13.26
N CYS A 232 24.68 -2.95 -14.09
CA CYS A 232 24.83 -2.78 -15.53
C CYS A 232 23.62 -2.05 -16.13
N PRO A 233 23.83 -1.01 -16.96
CA PRO A 233 22.73 -0.34 -17.64
C PRO A 233 22.04 -1.25 -18.67
N ALA A 234 20.85 -0.85 -19.13
CA ALA A 234 20.11 -1.57 -20.16
C ALA A 234 20.96 -1.79 -21.43
N ASN A 235 20.72 -2.92 -22.12
CA ASN A 235 21.47 -3.41 -23.27
C ASN A 235 22.96 -3.70 -22.99
N THR A 236 23.34 -3.83 -21.71
CA THR A 236 24.66 -4.31 -21.32
C THR A 236 24.54 -5.45 -20.31
N PHE A 237 25.57 -6.29 -20.23
CA PHE A 237 25.62 -7.43 -19.32
C PHE A 237 27.00 -7.56 -18.68
N SER A 238 27.07 -8.29 -17.58
CA SER A 238 28.36 -8.63 -16.97
C SER A 238 28.35 -9.99 -16.28
N GLY A 239 29.49 -10.69 -16.37
CA GLY A 239 29.73 -11.90 -15.59
C GLY A 239 30.11 -11.57 -14.14
N LYS A 240 30.27 -12.63 -13.33
CA LYS A 240 30.78 -12.51 -11.96
C LYS A 240 32.17 -11.88 -11.95
N GLY A 241 32.38 -10.90 -11.07
CA GLY A 241 33.67 -10.22 -10.92
C GLY A 241 34.01 -9.22 -12.03
N ALA A 242 33.02 -8.71 -12.76
CA ALA A 242 33.28 -7.83 -13.89
C ALA A 242 33.74 -6.42 -13.49
N THR A 243 34.67 -5.87 -14.26
CA THR A 243 35.20 -4.51 -14.10
C THR A 243 34.45 -3.49 -14.97
N ALA A 244 33.72 -3.96 -15.97
CA ALA A 244 32.87 -3.15 -16.84
C ALA A 244 31.73 -4.01 -17.40
N CYS A 245 30.64 -3.37 -17.80
CA CYS A 245 29.57 -4.03 -18.54
C CYS A 245 29.91 -4.10 -20.02
N GLN A 246 29.60 -5.23 -20.64
CA GLN A 246 29.77 -5.46 -22.06
C GLN A 246 28.45 -5.13 -22.78
N PRO A 247 28.49 -4.41 -23.93
CA PRO A 247 27.29 -4.17 -24.71
C PRO A 247 26.77 -5.47 -25.34
N CYS A 248 25.45 -5.60 -25.43
CA CYS A 248 24.83 -6.64 -26.23
C CYS A 248 24.99 -6.35 -27.73
N GLU A 249 25.14 -7.41 -28.51
CA GLU A 249 25.03 -7.34 -29.97
C GLU A 249 23.67 -6.74 -30.39
N PRO A 250 23.55 -6.07 -31.56
CA PRO A 250 22.29 -5.45 -31.99
C PRO A 250 21.09 -6.39 -32.03
N ALA A 251 21.32 -7.66 -32.36
CA ALA A 251 20.30 -8.72 -32.37
C ALA A 251 19.92 -9.25 -30.97
N ALA A 252 20.53 -8.72 -29.91
CA ALA A 252 20.32 -9.12 -28.53
C ALA A 252 19.98 -7.91 -27.63
N TYR A 253 19.42 -8.18 -26.46
CA TYR A 253 19.08 -7.19 -25.45
C TYR A 253 19.42 -7.71 -24.05
N ALA A 254 19.57 -6.78 -23.11
CA ALA A 254 19.73 -7.07 -21.70
C ALA A 254 18.93 -6.05 -20.89
N GLU A 255 18.25 -6.51 -19.86
CA GLU A 255 17.61 -5.64 -18.86
C GLU A 255 18.69 -5.05 -17.94
N PRO A 256 18.47 -3.90 -17.28
CA PRO A 256 19.39 -3.40 -16.26
C PRO A 256 19.73 -4.49 -15.22
N GLY A 257 21.00 -4.67 -14.91
CA GLY A 257 21.43 -5.71 -13.98
C GLY A 257 21.48 -7.13 -14.56
N SER A 258 21.45 -7.31 -15.89
CA SER A 258 21.48 -8.66 -16.48
C SER A 258 22.88 -9.30 -16.49
N ALA A 259 22.94 -10.58 -16.12
CA ALA A 259 24.14 -11.42 -16.20
C ALA A 259 24.54 -11.78 -17.64
N SER A 260 23.60 -11.75 -18.58
CA SER A 260 23.80 -12.15 -19.98
C SER A 260 22.80 -11.46 -20.91
N CYS A 261 23.13 -11.38 -22.19
CA CYS A 261 22.21 -10.92 -23.22
C CYS A 261 21.26 -12.03 -23.66
N LYS A 262 20.02 -11.65 -23.97
CA LYS A 262 18.99 -12.50 -24.57
C LYS A 262 18.81 -12.11 -26.03
N ALA A 263 18.56 -13.08 -26.90
CA ALA A 263 18.24 -12.79 -28.29
C ALA A 263 16.92 -12.00 -28.39
N ARG A 264 16.85 -11.02 -29.29
CA ARG A 264 15.62 -10.27 -29.56
C ARG A 264 14.65 -11.17 -30.33
N PRO A 265 13.44 -11.43 -29.80
CA PRO A 265 12.39 -12.08 -30.58
C PRO A 265 11.83 -11.15 -31.67
N PRO A 266 11.10 -11.67 -32.67
CA PRO A 266 10.36 -10.83 -33.62
C PRO A 266 9.32 -9.99 -32.86
N CYS A 267 9.18 -8.71 -33.24
CA CYS A 267 8.18 -7.84 -32.62
C CYS A 267 6.76 -8.35 -32.84
N THR A 268 5.89 -8.10 -31.87
CA THR A 268 4.47 -8.48 -31.86
C THR A 268 3.59 -7.27 -31.58
N ASP A 269 2.27 -7.45 -31.64
CA ASP A 269 1.28 -6.46 -31.23
C ASP A 269 1.30 -6.14 -29.72
N LYS A 270 2.02 -6.95 -28.93
CA LYS A 270 2.25 -6.75 -27.50
C LYS A 270 3.44 -5.84 -27.18
N ASP A 271 4.26 -5.53 -28.18
CA ASP A 271 5.51 -4.76 -28.01
C ASP A 271 5.34 -3.26 -28.29
N TYR A 272 4.17 -2.84 -28.77
CA TYR A 272 3.82 -1.43 -28.96
C TYR A 272 2.51 -1.09 -28.27
N PHE A 273 2.32 0.18 -28.00
CA PHE A 273 1.09 0.74 -27.44
C PHE A 273 0.64 1.93 -28.29
N TYR A 274 -0.58 2.41 -28.08
CA TYR A 274 -1.10 3.56 -28.80
C TYR A 274 -1.35 4.74 -27.86
N THR A 275 -1.22 5.95 -28.39
CA THR A 275 -1.53 7.18 -27.67
C THR A 275 -2.17 8.15 -28.65
N HIS A 276 -2.90 9.13 -28.13
CA HIS A 276 -3.32 10.27 -28.94
C HIS A 276 -2.25 11.36 -28.92
N THR A 277 -2.08 12.06 -30.04
CA THR A 277 -1.26 13.27 -30.06
C THR A 277 -1.97 14.40 -29.32
N ALA A 278 -1.21 15.32 -28.74
CA ALA A 278 -1.77 16.58 -28.27
C ALA A 278 -2.51 17.30 -29.43
N CYS A 279 -3.50 18.12 -29.06
CA CYS A 279 -4.26 18.90 -30.04
C CYS A 279 -3.36 19.91 -30.74
N ASP A 280 -3.30 19.85 -32.06
CA ASP A 280 -2.56 20.82 -32.86
C ASP A 280 -3.29 22.19 -32.91
N THR A 281 -2.69 23.17 -33.58
CA THR A 281 -3.26 24.53 -33.69
C THR A 281 -4.60 24.56 -34.43
N LEU A 282 -4.90 23.54 -35.24
CA LEU A 282 -6.18 23.38 -35.93
C LEU A 282 -7.23 22.70 -35.03
N GLY A 283 -6.84 22.25 -33.83
CA GLY A 283 -7.69 21.53 -32.91
C GLY A 283 -7.93 20.09 -33.34
N GLU A 284 -6.96 19.48 -34.00
CA GLU A 284 -7.00 18.09 -34.43
C GLU A 284 -6.04 17.22 -33.61
N THR A 285 -6.42 15.97 -33.40
CA THR A 285 -5.62 14.92 -32.76
C THR A 285 -5.64 13.66 -33.64
N GLN A 286 -4.60 12.85 -33.54
CA GLN A 286 -4.51 11.57 -34.24
C GLN A 286 -4.02 10.48 -33.30
N LEU A 287 -4.52 9.26 -33.52
CA LEU A 287 -4.01 8.07 -32.86
C LEU A 287 -2.64 7.73 -33.45
N MET A 288 -1.64 7.55 -32.60
CA MET A 288 -0.28 7.16 -32.99
C MET A 288 0.15 5.94 -32.18
N PHE A 289 1.00 5.10 -32.77
CA PHE A 289 1.59 3.94 -32.09
C PHE A 289 3.04 4.24 -31.70
N LYS A 290 3.48 3.70 -30.58
CA LYS A 290 4.86 3.81 -30.07
C LYS A 290 5.34 2.46 -29.58
N TRP A 291 6.61 2.15 -29.83
CA TRP A 291 7.25 0.98 -29.25
C TRP A 291 7.39 1.12 -27.73
N ALA A 292 7.22 0.03 -26.99
CA ALA A 292 7.44 0.01 -25.55
C ALA A 292 8.94 0.05 -25.20
N GLU A 293 9.35 0.96 -24.31
CA GLU A 293 10.75 1.18 -23.94
C GLU A 293 11.15 0.47 -22.62
N PRO A 294 12.33 -0.19 -22.56
CA PRO A 294 13.27 -0.41 -23.65
C PRO A 294 12.68 -1.35 -24.71
N LYS A 295 12.99 -1.11 -25.99
CA LYS A 295 12.56 -2.01 -27.07
C LYS A 295 13.33 -3.32 -26.93
N ILE A 296 12.64 -4.44 -26.74
CA ILE A 296 13.24 -5.78 -26.53
C ILE A 296 13.13 -6.71 -27.75
N CYS A 297 12.40 -6.29 -28.78
CA CYS A 297 12.15 -7.06 -30.00
C CYS A 297 12.87 -6.47 -31.22
N SER A 298 12.93 -7.23 -32.33
CA SER A 298 13.45 -6.77 -33.63
C SER A 298 12.38 -6.78 -34.70
N GLU A 299 12.35 -5.71 -35.51
CA GLU A 299 11.46 -5.55 -36.68
C GLU A 299 12.03 -6.22 -37.94
N GLU A 300 13.32 -6.57 -37.93
CA GLU A 300 14.04 -7.13 -39.09
C GLU A 300 13.84 -8.64 -39.24
N LEU A 301 13.30 -9.29 -38.20
CA LEU A 301 13.07 -10.73 -38.19
C LEU A 301 11.84 -11.11 -39.03
N PRO A 302 11.83 -12.30 -39.65
CA PRO A 302 10.65 -12.79 -40.35
C PRO A 302 9.42 -12.81 -39.45
N GLN A 303 8.27 -12.37 -39.98
CA GLN A 303 7.00 -12.27 -39.26
C GLN A 303 6.96 -11.23 -38.14
N ALA A 304 7.99 -10.38 -37.99
CA ALA A 304 7.95 -9.29 -37.02
C ALA A 304 6.88 -8.26 -37.40
N ALA A 305 6.04 -7.91 -36.43
CA ALA A 305 5.10 -6.81 -36.52
C ALA A 305 5.86 -5.50 -36.79
N GLN A 306 5.31 -4.70 -37.70
CA GLN A 306 5.75 -3.33 -37.94
C GLN A 306 4.86 -2.39 -37.15
N LEU A 307 5.40 -1.23 -36.78
CA LEU A 307 4.60 -0.21 -36.11
C LEU A 307 3.47 0.25 -37.04
N PRO A 308 2.19 0.18 -36.62
CA PRO A 308 1.09 0.57 -37.49
C PRO A 308 1.16 2.06 -37.87
N PRO A 309 0.66 2.44 -39.07
CA PRO A 309 0.61 3.84 -39.46
C PRO A 309 -0.29 4.64 -38.51
N SER A 310 0.03 5.92 -38.34
CA SER A 310 -0.81 6.83 -37.55
C SER A 310 -2.21 6.95 -38.17
N GLY A 311 -3.22 7.05 -37.29
CA GLY A 311 -4.61 7.20 -37.68
C GLY A 311 -4.89 8.56 -38.34
N VAL A 312 -6.09 8.68 -38.91
CA VAL A 312 -6.57 9.94 -39.51
C VAL A 312 -6.72 11.00 -38.43
N LYS A 313 -6.40 12.25 -38.77
CA LYS A 313 -6.66 13.39 -37.90
C LYS A 313 -8.16 13.58 -37.66
N THR A 314 -8.54 13.70 -36.40
CA THR A 314 -9.91 13.91 -35.94
C THR A 314 -9.99 15.17 -35.08
N LYS A 315 -11.17 15.78 -34.99
CA LYS A 315 -11.36 16.97 -34.15
C LYS A 315 -11.24 16.62 -32.68
N CYS A 316 -10.51 17.45 -31.93
CA CYS A 316 -10.37 17.31 -30.49
C CYS A 316 -11.72 17.49 -29.76
N PRO A 317 -11.96 16.73 -28.68
CA PRO A 317 -13.06 17.00 -27.77
C PRO A 317 -12.89 18.37 -27.09
N PRO A 318 -13.97 18.93 -26.50
CA PRO A 318 -13.89 20.17 -25.74
C PRO A 318 -12.94 20.05 -24.55
N CYS A 319 -12.56 21.18 -23.97
CA CYS A 319 -11.76 21.20 -22.75
C CYS A 319 -12.52 20.51 -21.59
N ASN A 320 -11.79 20.02 -20.60
CA ASN A 320 -12.41 19.53 -19.37
C ASN A 320 -13.27 20.64 -18.72
N PRO A 321 -14.40 20.31 -18.08
CA PRO A 321 -15.24 21.29 -17.42
C PRO A 321 -14.46 22.19 -16.45
N GLY A 322 -14.79 23.49 -16.44
CA GLY A 322 -14.05 24.54 -15.74
C GLY A 322 -12.83 25.09 -16.48
N PHE A 323 -12.47 24.52 -17.63
CA PHE A 323 -11.43 25.02 -18.53
C PHE A 323 -12.03 25.52 -19.84
N ALA A 324 -11.36 26.46 -20.49
CA ALA A 324 -11.72 26.97 -21.80
C ALA A 324 -10.53 26.93 -22.76
N LYS A 325 -10.83 26.79 -24.05
CA LYS A 325 -9.82 26.75 -25.11
C LYS A 325 -9.29 28.17 -25.37
N THR A 326 -7.98 28.33 -25.44
CA THR A 326 -7.34 29.59 -25.88
C THR A 326 -6.93 29.53 -27.36
N ASN A 327 -6.47 30.65 -27.93
CA ASN A 327 -6.09 30.79 -29.34
C ASN A 327 -5.06 29.75 -29.82
N GLY A 328 -4.28 29.15 -28.92
CA GLY A 328 -3.26 28.13 -29.23
C GLY A 328 -3.69 26.69 -28.95
N SER A 329 -5.00 26.39 -29.00
CA SER A 329 -5.61 25.07 -28.72
C SER A 329 -5.35 24.45 -27.35
N THR A 330 -4.67 25.15 -26.45
CA THR A 330 -4.46 24.76 -25.05
C THR A 330 -5.65 25.14 -24.18
N CYS A 331 -5.99 24.25 -23.24
CA CYS A 331 -7.04 24.45 -22.26
C CYS A 331 -6.48 25.18 -21.03
N GLN A 332 -7.06 26.34 -20.68
CA GLN A 332 -6.69 27.11 -19.50
C GLN A 332 -7.84 27.16 -18.49
N PRO A 333 -7.54 27.22 -17.18
CA PRO A 333 -8.57 27.30 -16.15
C PRO A 333 -9.32 28.62 -16.24
N CYS A 334 -10.65 28.58 -16.05
CA CYS A 334 -11.45 29.79 -15.99
C CYS A 334 -11.15 30.60 -14.72
N PRO A 335 -11.22 31.95 -14.79
CA PRO A 335 -10.99 32.80 -13.63
C PRO A 335 -12.05 32.60 -12.55
N TYR A 336 -11.69 32.87 -11.29
CA TYR A 336 -12.62 32.77 -10.16
C TYR A 336 -13.88 33.62 -10.39
N GLY A 337 -15.04 33.08 -10.01
CA GLY A 337 -16.35 33.68 -10.30
C GLY A 337 -16.90 33.35 -11.69
N SER A 338 -16.24 32.48 -12.46
CA SER A 338 -16.74 31.97 -13.74
C SER A 338 -16.84 30.45 -13.75
N TYR A 339 -17.63 29.90 -14.67
CA TYR A 339 -17.78 28.48 -14.93
C TYR A 339 -17.66 28.17 -16.42
N SER A 340 -17.34 26.92 -16.76
CA SER A 340 -17.31 26.48 -18.16
C SER A 340 -17.70 25.01 -18.32
N ASN A 341 -18.36 24.69 -19.42
CA ASN A 341 -18.61 23.32 -19.86
C ASN A 341 -17.54 22.80 -20.85
N GLY A 342 -16.40 23.50 -21.00
CA GLY A 342 -15.32 23.12 -21.91
C GLY A 342 -15.22 23.94 -23.20
N SER A 343 -16.10 24.93 -23.39
CA SER A 343 -16.11 25.80 -24.58
C SER A 343 -15.53 27.19 -24.27
N GLY A 344 -16.20 27.97 -23.41
CA GLY A 344 -15.78 29.30 -22.98
C GLY A 344 -16.10 29.57 -21.51
N CYS A 345 -15.43 30.55 -20.91
CA CYS A 345 -15.67 30.95 -19.52
C CYS A 345 -16.84 31.94 -19.44
N LEU A 346 -17.86 31.61 -18.65
CA LEU A 346 -19.01 32.45 -18.39
C LEU A 346 -19.02 32.88 -16.93
N SER A 347 -19.26 34.16 -16.64
CA SER A 347 -19.38 34.64 -15.26
C SER A 347 -20.61 34.06 -14.57
N CYS A 348 -20.48 33.72 -13.28
CA CYS A 348 -21.59 33.26 -12.47
C CYS A 348 -22.66 34.37 -12.37
N PRO A 349 -23.96 34.03 -12.58
CA PRO A 349 -25.05 34.96 -12.36
C PRO A 349 -25.08 35.54 -10.93
N ALA A 350 -25.65 36.73 -10.76
CA ALA A 350 -25.82 37.33 -9.43
C ALA A 350 -26.63 36.39 -8.49
N GLY A 351 -26.20 36.27 -7.24
CA GLY A 351 -26.79 35.32 -6.26
C GLY A 351 -26.36 33.87 -6.46
N THR A 352 -25.29 33.63 -7.23
CA THR A 352 -24.68 32.30 -7.40
C THR A 352 -23.17 32.36 -7.17
N GLU A 353 -22.59 31.25 -6.77
CA GLU A 353 -21.15 31.07 -6.59
C GLU A 353 -20.65 29.87 -7.42
N PRO A 354 -19.41 29.90 -7.91
CA PRO A 354 -18.80 28.78 -8.62
C PRO A 354 -18.59 27.59 -7.69
N VAL A 355 -18.96 26.38 -8.12
CA VAL A 355 -18.67 25.15 -7.36
C VAL A 355 -17.26 24.67 -7.70
N LEU A 356 -16.31 24.97 -6.82
CA LEU A 356 -14.90 24.65 -7.04
C LEU A 356 -14.63 23.14 -6.92
N GLY A 357 -13.92 22.61 -7.91
CA GLY A 357 -13.48 21.23 -7.99
C GLY A 357 -12.58 20.99 -9.21
N LEU A 358 -12.29 19.72 -9.48
CA LEU A 358 -11.58 19.26 -10.66
C LEU A 358 -12.37 18.12 -11.30
N GLU A 359 -12.76 18.28 -12.56
CA GLU A 359 -13.55 17.28 -13.28
C GLU A 359 -12.82 16.91 -14.58
N TYR A 360 -12.08 15.81 -14.55
CA TYR A 360 -11.34 15.28 -15.70
C TYR A 360 -12.13 14.15 -16.35
N LYS A 361 -12.43 14.31 -17.65
CA LYS A 361 -13.21 13.37 -18.47
C LYS A 361 -12.62 13.18 -19.86
N TRP A 362 -11.98 14.21 -20.41
CA TRP A 362 -11.31 14.21 -21.70
C TRP A 362 -9.80 14.17 -21.51
N TRP A 363 -9.14 13.19 -22.14
CA TRP A 363 -7.74 12.85 -21.94
C TRP A 363 -6.95 12.98 -23.24
N ASN A 364 -6.79 14.22 -23.72
CA ASN A 364 -5.89 14.50 -24.86
C ASN A 364 -4.47 14.80 -24.40
N VAL A 365 -4.35 15.37 -23.20
CA VAL A 365 -3.09 15.74 -22.53
C VAL A 365 -3.30 15.49 -21.04
N LEU A 366 -2.27 14.99 -20.35
CA LEU A 366 -2.31 14.89 -18.89
C LEU A 366 -2.40 16.31 -18.27
N PRO A 367 -3.31 16.54 -17.30
CA PRO A 367 -3.38 17.80 -16.57
C PRO A 367 -2.03 18.17 -15.92
N PRO A 368 -1.69 19.46 -15.77
CA PRO A 368 -0.39 19.89 -15.26
C PRO A 368 -0.14 19.55 -13.79
N ASN A 369 -1.19 19.19 -13.05
CA ASN A 369 -1.14 18.71 -11.67
C ASN A 369 -1.15 17.17 -11.58
N MET A 370 -0.96 16.48 -12.70
CA MET A 370 -0.75 15.04 -12.76
C MET A 370 0.67 14.72 -13.23
N GLU A 371 1.25 13.70 -12.62
CA GLU A 371 2.56 13.17 -12.96
C GLU A 371 2.50 11.66 -13.13
N THR A 372 3.33 11.14 -14.02
CA THR A 372 3.39 9.72 -14.38
C THR A 372 4.81 9.22 -14.18
N THR A 373 4.97 8.15 -13.42
CA THR A 373 6.28 7.59 -13.05
C THR A 373 6.25 6.07 -13.15
N VAL A 374 7.39 5.47 -13.48
CA VAL A 374 7.57 4.00 -13.45
C VAL A 374 8.59 3.66 -12.39
N LEU A 375 8.17 2.87 -11.39
CA LEU A 375 9.06 2.37 -10.34
C LEU A 375 9.31 0.89 -10.53
N SER A 376 10.58 0.51 -10.63
CA SER A 376 10.98 -0.90 -10.61
C SER A 376 11.22 -1.37 -9.16
N GLY A 377 11.04 -2.66 -8.90
CA GLY A 377 11.16 -3.31 -7.57
C GLY A 377 12.54 -3.21 -6.87
N ILE A 378 13.43 -2.36 -7.37
CA ILE A 378 14.76 -2.02 -6.84
C ILE A 378 14.87 -0.54 -6.41
N ASN A 379 13.76 0.15 -6.14
CA ASN A 379 13.72 1.61 -5.86
C ASN A 379 14.41 2.45 -6.95
N PHE A 380 14.45 1.92 -8.18
CA PHE A 380 14.96 2.61 -9.35
C PHE A 380 13.78 3.27 -10.07
N GLU A 381 13.84 4.58 -10.19
CA GLU A 381 12.90 5.37 -10.97
C GLU A 381 13.42 5.48 -12.41
N TYR A 382 12.63 5.00 -13.37
CA TYR A 382 12.94 5.23 -14.78
C TYR A 382 12.64 6.68 -15.13
N LYS A 383 13.67 7.52 -15.16
CA LYS A 383 13.56 8.88 -15.71
C LYS A 383 13.12 8.80 -17.17
N GLU A 384 12.15 9.62 -17.55
CA GLU A 384 11.61 9.78 -18.92
C GLU A 384 10.65 8.67 -19.43
N MET A 385 10.30 7.65 -18.61
CA MET A 385 9.23 6.71 -18.97
C MET A 385 7.88 7.10 -18.36
N ALA A 386 6.84 7.18 -19.19
CA ALA A 386 5.46 7.38 -18.74
C ALA A 386 4.81 6.03 -18.39
N GLY A 387 4.40 5.85 -17.13
CA GLY A 387 3.65 4.66 -16.69
C GLY A 387 2.18 4.66 -17.15
N TRP A 388 1.61 5.84 -17.35
CA TRP A 388 0.26 6.09 -17.83
C TRP A 388 0.26 7.00 -19.06
N GLU A 389 -0.56 6.65 -20.04
CA GLU A 389 -0.64 7.29 -21.36
C GLU A 389 -2.07 7.67 -21.72
N VAL A 390 -2.21 8.68 -22.58
CA VAL A 390 -3.50 9.27 -22.98
C VAL A 390 -4.12 8.54 -24.19
N ALA A 391 -5.37 8.13 -24.04
CA ALA A 391 -6.13 7.39 -25.07
C ALA A 391 -7.44 8.10 -25.46
N GLY A 392 -7.50 9.43 -25.33
CA GLY A 392 -8.67 10.23 -25.71
C GLY A 392 -9.78 10.18 -24.65
N ASP A 393 -10.53 9.08 -24.60
CA ASP A 393 -11.67 8.91 -23.68
C ASP A 393 -11.27 8.34 -22.30
N TYR A 394 -10.00 7.96 -22.15
CA TYR A 394 -9.42 7.46 -20.90
C TYR A 394 -7.90 7.63 -20.92
N ILE A 395 -7.28 7.49 -19.76
CA ILE A 395 -5.86 7.19 -19.63
C ILE A 395 -5.70 5.73 -19.24
N TYR A 396 -4.57 5.13 -19.62
CA TYR A 396 -4.30 3.74 -19.30
C TYR A 396 -2.82 3.47 -19.07
N THR A 397 -2.53 2.37 -18.39
CA THR A 397 -1.17 1.98 -18.07
C THR A 397 -0.42 1.52 -19.32
N ALA A 398 0.73 2.14 -19.59
CA ALA A 398 1.64 1.75 -20.67
C ALA A 398 2.31 0.40 -20.39
N ALA A 399 2.98 -0.16 -21.40
CA ALA A 399 3.66 -1.45 -21.29
C ALA A 399 4.83 -1.45 -20.26
N GLY A 400 5.49 -0.29 -20.06
CA GLY A 400 6.62 -0.14 -19.13
C GLY A 400 7.84 -0.98 -19.49
N ALA A 401 8.81 -1.10 -18.57
CA ALA A 401 10.03 -1.87 -18.80
C ALA A 401 9.84 -3.37 -18.48
N SER A 402 9.23 -3.68 -17.33
CA SER A 402 8.94 -5.03 -16.83
C SER A 402 7.47 -5.17 -16.39
N ASP A 403 6.95 -6.40 -16.39
CA ASP A 403 5.59 -6.69 -15.89
C ASP A 403 5.47 -6.53 -14.36
N ASN A 404 6.60 -6.54 -13.64
CA ASN A 404 6.65 -6.31 -12.19
C ASN A 404 6.77 -4.82 -11.80
N ASP A 405 6.97 -3.93 -12.78
CA ASP A 405 7.09 -2.51 -12.49
C ASP A 405 5.74 -1.92 -12.06
N PHE A 406 5.79 -0.94 -11.16
CA PHE A 406 4.64 -0.14 -10.79
C PHE A 406 4.46 1.00 -11.78
N MET A 407 3.33 0.99 -12.49
CA MET A 407 2.88 2.09 -13.34
C MET A 407 2.09 3.07 -12.48
N ILE A 408 2.66 4.23 -12.18
CA ILE A 408 2.12 5.14 -11.19
C ILE A 408 1.62 6.43 -11.85
N LEU A 409 0.40 6.81 -11.50
CA LEU A 409 -0.18 8.12 -11.79
C LEU A 409 -0.41 8.83 -10.46
N THR A 410 0.12 10.03 -10.33
CA THR A 410 -0.03 10.87 -9.15
C THR A 410 -0.80 12.14 -9.52
N LEU A 411 -1.92 12.40 -8.86
CA LEU A 411 -2.66 13.66 -8.92
C LEU A 411 -2.39 14.45 -7.64
N MET A 412 -1.82 15.65 -7.80
CA MET A 412 -1.58 16.56 -6.69
C MET A 412 -2.72 17.56 -6.54
N VAL A 413 -3.21 17.68 -5.30
CA VAL A 413 -4.25 18.65 -4.89
C VAL A 413 -3.69 19.49 -3.74
N PRO A 414 -3.50 20.81 -3.92
CA PRO A 414 -2.79 21.65 -2.95
C PRO A 414 -3.51 21.80 -1.62
N GLY A 415 -4.84 21.68 -1.63
CA GLY A 415 -5.67 21.74 -0.44
C GLY A 415 -7.14 21.83 -0.79
N PHE A 416 -7.98 21.97 0.24
CA PHE A 416 -9.42 22.04 0.11
C PHE A 416 -9.96 23.28 0.83
N SER A 417 -11.14 23.76 0.44
CA SER A 417 -11.75 24.87 1.19
C SER A 417 -12.24 24.36 2.54
N PRO A 418 -11.93 25.02 3.66
CA PRO A 418 -12.40 24.59 4.97
C PRO A 418 -13.94 24.64 5.03
N PRO A 419 -14.61 23.71 5.75
CA PRO A 419 -16.01 23.90 6.10
C PRO A 419 -16.18 25.22 6.87
N SER A 420 -17.30 25.90 6.69
CA SER A 420 -17.61 27.17 7.38
C SER A 420 -17.39 27.01 8.90
N PRO A 421 -16.76 27.99 9.59
CA PRO A 421 -16.28 27.90 10.99
C PRO A 421 -17.37 27.79 12.07
N VAL A 422 -18.60 27.36 11.72
CA VAL A 422 -19.71 27.09 12.67
C VAL A 422 -19.88 25.58 12.91
N LEU A 423 -18.98 24.75 12.38
CA LEU A 423 -19.12 23.28 12.36
C LEU A 423 -17.95 22.58 13.08
N GLU A 424 -17.85 22.79 14.38
CA GLU A 424 -17.41 21.70 15.26
C GLU A 424 -18.62 20.78 15.54
N ASP A 425 -19.14 20.13 14.51
CA ASP A 425 -19.93 18.92 14.71
C ASP A 425 -19.12 17.76 14.17
N ALA A 426 -18.49 17.03 15.10
CA ALA A 426 -17.45 16.03 14.90
C ALA A 426 -17.85 14.80 14.06
N GLU A 427 -18.98 14.83 13.36
CA GLU A 427 -19.58 13.67 12.68
C GLU A 427 -19.40 13.64 11.16
N SER A 428 -19.20 14.79 10.51
CA SER A 428 -18.76 14.81 9.11
C SER A 428 -17.40 15.47 9.06
N LYS A 429 -16.35 14.65 9.23
CA LYS A 429 -14.98 15.08 8.93
C LYS A 429 -14.78 15.33 7.43
N GLU A 430 -15.76 15.00 6.58
CA GLU A 430 -15.65 15.15 5.13
C GLU A 430 -15.44 16.62 4.73
N VAL A 431 -14.21 16.91 4.31
CA VAL A 431 -13.79 18.17 3.70
C VAL A 431 -13.99 18.12 2.20
N ALA A 432 -13.77 16.96 1.58
CA ALA A 432 -13.92 16.74 0.15
C ALA A 432 -14.12 15.25 -0.15
N ARG A 433 -14.37 14.94 -1.42
CA ARG A 433 -14.30 13.57 -1.93
C ARG A 433 -13.70 13.53 -3.31
N ILE A 434 -13.04 12.42 -3.60
CA ILE A 434 -12.58 12.05 -4.93
C ILE A 434 -13.39 10.84 -5.42
N THR A 435 -13.95 10.95 -6.61
CA THR A 435 -14.66 9.87 -7.30
C THR A 435 -13.97 9.62 -8.63
N PHE A 436 -13.66 8.37 -8.94
CA PHE A 436 -13.09 8.01 -10.23
C PHE A 436 -13.75 6.76 -10.81
N VAL A 437 -13.76 6.68 -12.15
CA VAL A 437 -14.29 5.55 -12.91
C VAL A 437 -13.15 4.81 -13.57
N PHE A 438 -13.05 3.51 -13.32
CA PHE A 438 -11.93 2.70 -13.78
C PHE A 438 -12.37 1.32 -14.27
N GLU A 439 -11.49 0.67 -15.01
CA GLU A 439 -11.58 -0.73 -15.46
C GLU A 439 -10.19 -1.35 -15.32
N THR A 440 -10.10 -2.62 -14.90
CA THR A 440 -8.88 -3.41 -15.02
C THR A 440 -9.13 -4.57 -15.98
N VAL A 441 -8.32 -4.65 -17.02
CA VAL A 441 -8.34 -5.74 -18.00
C VAL A 441 -7.11 -6.59 -17.72
N CYS A 442 -7.29 -7.82 -17.26
CA CYS A 442 -6.16 -8.66 -16.85
C CYS A 442 -6.35 -10.11 -17.28
N SER A 443 -5.26 -10.71 -17.77
CA SER A 443 -5.11 -12.13 -18.06
C SER A 443 -4.53 -12.90 -16.87
N VAL A 444 -3.81 -12.22 -15.97
CA VAL A 444 -3.34 -12.75 -14.68
C VAL A 444 -3.93 -11.97 -13.49
N SER A 445 -3.54 -12.33 -12.27
CA SER A 445 -3.96 -11.63 -11.05
C SER A 445 -3.18 -10.31 -10.87
N CYS A 446 -3.41 -9.36 -11.78
CA CYS A 446 -2.91 -7.99 -11.69
C CYS A 446 -3.47 -7.28 -10.46
N GLU A 447 -2.79 -6.23 -10.00
CA GLU A 447 -3.20 -5.46 -8.84
C GLU A 447 -3.21 -3.96 -9.18
N LEU A 448 -4.36 -3.30 -8.97
CA LEU A 448 -4.50 -1.85 -9.00
C LEU A 448 -4.64 -1.34 -7.57
N TYR A 449 -3.76 -0.43 -7.18
CA TYR A 449 -3.72 0.21 -5.87
C TYR A 449 -4.19 1.65 -5.99
N PHE A 450 -5.12 2.05 -5.13
CA PHE A 450 -5.43 3.45 -4.90
C PHE A 450 -4.88 3.87 -3.54
N MET A 451 -4.00 4.86 -3.55
CA MET A 451 -3.31 5.34 -2.35
C MET A 451 -3.46 6.84 -2.21
N VAL A 452 -3.31 7.29 -0.97
CA VAL A 452 -3.43 8.68 -0.60
C VAL A 452 -2.22 9.07 0.24
N GLY A 453 -1.58 10.18 -0.12
CA GLY A 453 -0.52 10.81 0.66
C GLY A 453 -0.98 12.17 1.19
N ILE A 454 -0.49 12.55 2.38
CA ILE A 454 -0.86 13.80 3.06
C ILE A 454 0.40 14.60 3.36
N ASN A 455 0.44 15.89 2.98
CA ASN A 455 1.54 16.83 3.28
C ASN A 455 2.94 16.24 2.99
N SER A 456 3.11 15.54 1.87
CA SER A 456 4.36 14.86 1.48
C SER A 456 4.89 13.77 2.44
N HIS A 457 4.05 13.23 3.32
CA HIS A 457 4.33 12.05 4.15
C HIS A 457 4.02 10.71 3.44
N THR A 458 4.08 9.60 4.18
CA THR A 458 3.87 8.21 3.73
C THR A 458 2.58 8.03 2.92
N ASN A 459 2.71 7.29 1.80
CA ASN A 459 1.60 6.99 0.91
C ASN A 459 0.85 5.75 1.41
N THR A 460 -0.35 5.92 1.95
CA THR A 460 -1.13 4.79 2.49
C THR A 460 -2.07 4.21 1.42
N PRO A 461 -2.07 2.90 1.16
CA PRO A 461 -3.06 2.23 0.33
C PRO A 461 -4.40 2.25 1.01
N VAL A 462 -5.37 2.79 0.29
CA VAL A 462 -6.77 2.87 0.73
C VAL A 462 -7.53 1.64 0.24
N GLU A 463 -7.29 1.23 -1.01
CA GLU A 463 -8.02 0.13 -1.64
C GLU A 463 -7.15 -0.57 -2.68
N THR A 464 -7.34 -1.88 -2.83
CA THR A 464 -6.63 -2.70 -3.82
C THR A 464 -7.62 -3.57 -4.59
N TRP A 465 -7.58 -3.48 -5.91
CA TRP A 465 -8.35 -4.35 -6.80
C TRP A 465 -7.46 -5.39 -7.45
N THR A 466 -7.82 -6.65 -7.29
CA THR A 466 -7.10 -7.79 -7.86
C THR A 466 -7.85 -8.38 -9.05
N GLY A 467 -7.12 -8.67 -10.13
CA GLY A 467 -7.64 -9.29 -11.35
C GLY A 467 -8.56 -8.36 -12.17
N PRO A 468 -9.33 -8.94 -13.12
CA PRO A 468 -10.17 -8.16 -14.00
C PRO A 468 -11.38 -7.57 -13.25
N LYS A 469 -11.61 -6.27 -13.45
CA LYS A 469 -12.77 -5.53 -12.93
C LYS A 469 -13.41 -4.77 -14.07
N GLY A 470 -14.68 -5.07 -14.34
CA GLY A 470 -15.48 -4.29 -15.28
C GLY A 470 -15.60 -2.84 -14.85
N LYS A 471 -16.02 -1.98 -15.77
CA LYS A 471 -16.13 -0.54 -15.56
C LYS A 471 -16.98 -0.21 -14.33
N GLN A 472 -16.38 0.39 -13.32
CA GLN A 472 -17.02 0.74 -12.06
C GLN A 472 -16.51 2.08 -11.50
N SER A 473 -17.22 2.63 -10.51
CA SER A 473 -16.84 3.87 -9.84
C SER A 473 -16.44 3.60 -8.39
N TYR A 474 -15.35 4.22 -7.94
CA TYR A 474 -14.95 4.24 -6.54
C TYR A 474 -14.97 5.67 -5.99
N THR A 475 -15.26 5.83 -4.71
CA THR A 475 -15.28 7.15 -4.05
C THR A 475 -14.57 7.09 -2.70
N TYR A 476 -13.60 7.98 -2.51
CA TYR A 476 -12.89 8.17 -1.27
C TYR A 476 -13.24 9.52 -0.65
N VAL A 477 -13.42 9.53 0.66
CA VAL A 477 -13.78 10.72 1.46
C VAL A 477 -12.53 11.29 2.10
N VAL A 478 -12.28 12.58 1.85
CA VAL A 478 -11.18 13.35 2.41
C VAL A 478 -11.63 13.97 3.72
N GLU A 479 -10.94 13.63 4.82
CA GLU A 479 -11.35 14.06 6.17
C GLU A 479 -10.61 15.29 6.71
N LYS A 480 -9.54 15.71 6.04
CA LYS A 480 -8.65 16.78 6.53
C LYS A 480 -8.34 17.75 5.40
N ASN A 481 -8.31 19.03 5.73
CA ASN A 481 -7.78 20.05 4.82
C ASN A 481 -6.25 20.02 4.87
N ALA A 482 -5.64 19.37 3.88
CA ALA A 482 -4.22 19.24 3.73
C ALA A 482 -3.87 19.12 2.24
N THR A 483 -2.60 19.31 1.90
CA THR A 483 -2.12 18.96 0.56
C THR A 483 -2.19 17.45 0.41
N MET A 484 -2.89 16.98 -0.63
CA MET A 484 -3.11 15.56 -0.86
C MET A 484 -2.54 15.12 -2.21
N SER A 485 -1.92 13.94 -2.22
CA SER A 485 -1.59 13.20 -3.42
C SER A 485 -2.52 12.00 -3.55
N PHE A 486 -3.21 11.89 -4.68
CA PHE A 486 -4.02 10.73 -5.03
C PHE A 486 -3.25 9.90 -6.05
N ILE A 487 -2.98 8.64 -5.73
CA ILE A 487 -2.02 7.83 -6.47
C ILE A 487 -2.71 6.55 -6.93
N TRP A 488 -2.66 6.28 -8.24
CA TRP A 488 -3.03 5.01 -8.83
C TRP A 488 -1.76 4.28 -9.25
N ALA A 489 -1.45 3.17 -8.59
CA ALA A 489 -0.34 2.31 -8.99
C ALA A 489 -0.88 0.99 -9.51
N PHE A 490 -0.49 0.62 -10.72
CA PHE A 490 -0.88 -0.65 -11.31
C PHE A 490 0.35 -1.54 -11.48
N GLN A 491 0.20 -2.80 -11.11
CA GLN A 491 1.21 -3.83 -11.26
C GLN A 491 0.57 -5.02 -11.96
N ARG A 492 1.22 -5.55 -13.02
CA ARG A 492 0.67 -6.68 -13.77
C ARG A 492 0.88 -7.99 -13.03
N THR A 493 2.04 -8.14 -12.41
CA THR A 493 2.38 -9.31 -11.60
C THR A 493 3.35 -8.90 -10.49
N PRO A 494 3.21 -9.42 -9.27
CA PRO A 494 4.19 -9.21 -8.19
C PRO A 494 5.46 -10.06 -8.38
N TYR A 495 5.43 -11.03 -9.29
CA TYR A 495 6.55 -11.94 -9.53
C TYR A 495 7.55 -11.34 -10.50
N HIS A 496 8.83 -11.39 -10.13
CA HIS A 496 9.92 -10.97 -11.00
C HIS A 496 10.21 -12.05 -12.05
N GLU A 497 9.38 -12.13 -13.07
CA GLU A 497 9.65 -12.93 -14.26
C GLU A 497 10.35 -12.09 -15.32
N ALA A 498 11.28 -12.69 -16.05
CA ALA A 498 12.04 -11.95 -17.04
C ALA A 498 11.25 -11.74 -18.35
N GLY A 499 11.24 -10.50 -18.84
CA GLY A 499 10.55 -10.09 -20.06
C GLY A 499 9.10 -9.62 -19.87
N ARG A 500 8.49 -9.20 -20.98
CA ARG A 500 7.11 -8.66 -21.05
C ARG A 500 6.15 -9.70 -21.63
N ARG A 501 5.33 -10.33 -20.78
CA ARG A 501 4.35 -11.35 -21.16
C ARG A 501 2.92 -10.83 -21.10
N TYR A 502 2.65 -9.92 -20.17
CA TYR A 502 1.32 -9.47 -19.80
C TYR A 502 1.05 -8.02 -20.17
N THR A 503 1.66 -7.49 -21.24
CA THR A 503 1.48 -6.08 -21.65
C THR A 503 0.04 -5.72 -22.01
N SER A 504 -0.78 -6.70 -22.38
CA SER A 504 -2.23 -6.55 -22.58
C SER A 504 -2.99 -6.28 -21.29
N ASP A 505 -2.40 -6.61 -20.14
CA ASP A 505 -2.98 -6.35 -18.83
C ASP A 505 -2.80 -4.87 -18.52
N VAL A 506 -3.91 -4.15 -18.39
CA VAL A 506 -3.93 -2.70 -18.26
C VAL A 506 -5.00 -2.24 -17.27
N ALA A 507 -4.69 -1.18 -16.54
CA ALA A 507 -5.70 -0.39 -15.84
C ALA A 507 -6.06 0.82 -16.70
N LYS A 508 -7.36 1.16 -16.74
CA LYS A 508 -7.89 2.34 -17.42
C LYS A 508 -8.61 3.23 -16.44
N LEU A 509 -8.39 4.54 -16.53
CA LEU A 509 -9.13 5.57 -15.81
C LEU A 509 -9.89 6.44 -16.80
N TYR A 510 -11.22 6.44 -16.69
CA TYR A 510 -12.12 7.16 -17.60
C TYR A 510 -12.42 8.56 -17.12
N SER A 511 -12.59 8.75 -15.81
CA SER A 511 -12.88 10.06 -15.25
C SER A 511 -12.45 10.16 -13.81
N ILE A 512 -12.04 11.37 -13.40
CA ILE A 512 -11.67 11.70 -12.03
C ILE A 512 -12.40 13.00 -11.68
N ASN A 513 -13.13 12.99 -10.57
CA ASN A 513 -13.84 14.13 -10.03
C ASN A 513 -13.41 14.38 -8.58
N VAL A 514 -12.79 15.52 -8.32
CA VAL A 514 -12.40 15.96 -6.99
C VAL A 514 -13.24 17.18 -6.61
N THR A 515 -13.93 17.10 -5.48
CA THR A 515 -14.79 18.17 -4.99
C THR A 515 -14.04 19.12 -4.05
N ASN A 516 -14.53 20.36 -3.93
CA ASN A 516 -14.09 21.35 -2.94
C ASN A 516 -12.59 21.70 -2.95
N VAL A 517 -11.98 21.71 -4.15
CA VAL A 517 -10.55 21.96 -4.32
C VAL A 517 -10.22 23.45 -4.15
N LEU A 518 -9.26 23.76 -3.29
CA LEU A 518 -8.75 25.13 -3.11
C LEU A 518 -8.03 25.58 -4.39
N GLY A 519 -8.44 26.71 -4.96
CA GLY A 519 -7.92 27.16 -6.26
C GLY A 519 -8.37 26.29 -7.46
N GLY A 520 -9.39 25.46 -7.27
CA GLY A 520 -10.01 24.66 -8.34
C GLY A 520 -10.79 25.50 -9.36
N VAL A 521 -11.42 24.82 -10.31
CA VAL A 521 -12.27 25.42 -11.35
C VAL A 521 -13.73 25.04 -11.14
N ALA A 522 -14.66 25.62 -11.91
CA ALA A 522 -16.08 25.31 -11.79
C ALA A 522 -16.71 24.92 -13.12
N SER A 523 -17.44 23.80 -13.12
CA SER A 523 -18.25 23.36 -14.25
C SER A 523 -19.66 23.97 -14.27
N PHE A 524 -20.13 24.44 -13.10
CA PHE A 524 -21.40 25.13 -12.93
C PHE A 524 -21.36 26.06 -11.70
N CYS A 525 -22.31 26.99 -11.63
CA CYS A 525 -22.53 27.82 -10.45
C CYS A 525 -23.74 27.29 -9.67
N ARG A 526 -23.66 27.32 -8.35
CA ARG A 526 -24.79 27.02 -7.45
C ARG A 526 -25.34 28.30 -6.86
N ARG A 527 -26.63 28.32 -6.53
CA ARG A 527 -27.18 29.41 -5.71
C ARG A 527 -26.57 29.36 -4.30
N CYS A 528 -26.43 30.53 -3.70
CA CYS A 528 -25.87 30.73 -2.38
C CYS A 528 -26.63 31.89 -1.69
N ALA A 529 -26.56 31.96 -0.36
CA ALA A 529 -27.22 33.02 0.38
C ALA A 529 -26.36 34.29 0.33
N PRO A 530 -26.95 35.47 0.09
CA PRO A 530 -26.21 36.73 0.06
C PRO A 530 -25.67 37.10 1.44
N GLU A 531 -24.36 37.36 1.56
CA GLU A 531 -23.76 37.92 2.78
C GLU A 531 -23.66 39.46 2.70
N PRO A 532 -23.62 40.17 3.84
CA PRO A 532 -23.52 41.63 3.89
C PRO A 532 -22.29 42.22 3.16
N ALA A 533 -21.23 41.42 3.00
CA ALA A 533 -19.96 41.81 2.38
C ALA A 533 -19.91 41.59 0.86
N GLY A 534 -21.00 41.14 0.22
CA GLY A 534 -21.07 40.92 -1.23
C GLY A 534 -20.54 39.56 -1.70
N SER A 535 -19.93 38.76 -0.82
CA SER A 535 -19.72 37.32 -1.00
C SER A 535 -21.03 36.55 -0.76
N CYS A 536 -21.12 35.36 -1.33
CA CYS A 536 -22.30 34.52 -1.30
C CYS A 536 -21.86 33.17 -0.71
N ALA A 537 -22.50 32.71 0.37
CA ALA A 537 -22.05 31.55 1.12
C ALA A 537 -23.02 30.35 1.00
N PRO A 538 -22.52 29.11 1.00
CA PRO A 538 -23.38 27.92 1.01
C PRO A 538 -24.18 27.82 2.32
N CYS A 539 -25.35 27.16 2.24
CA CYS A 539 -26.14 26.91 3.44
C CYS A 539 -25.41 26.01 4.43
N PRO A 540 -25.54 26.26 5.75
CA PRO A 540 -24.98 25.38 6.76
C PRO A 540 -25.59 23.96 6.67
N PRO A 541 -24.86 22.90 7.04
CA PRO A 541 -25.36 21.53 7.08
C PRO A 541 -26.73 21.42 7.75
N GLY A 542 -27.57 20.54 7.18
CA GLY A 542 -28.96 20.38 7.61
C GLY A 542 -29.88 21.55 7.28
N ASN A 543 -29.41 22.57 6.55
CA ASN A 543 -30.23 23.66 6.03
C ASN A 543 -30.34 23.55 4.51
N ALA A 544 -31.57 23.55 4.00
CA ALA A 544 -31.85 23.59 2.57
C ALA A 544 -32.08 25.04 2.14
N MET A 545 -31.71 25.36 0.90
CA MET A 545 -31.96 26.67 0.33
C MET A 545 -33.41 26.76 -0.16
N ASP A 546 -34.15 27.75 0.32
CA ASP A 546 -35.49 28.03 -0.20
C ASP A 546 -35.37 28.70 -1.59
N HIS A 547 -35.87 28.01 -2.62
CA HIS A 547 -35.84 28.45 -4.01
C HIS A 547 -36.56 29.78 -4.28
N ARG A 548 -37.49 30.19 -3.42
CA ARG A 548 -38.28 31.43 -3.56
C ARG A 548 -37.62 32.62 -2.90
N THR A 549 -37.00 32.42 -1.75
CA THR A 549 -36.47 33.51 -0.91
C THR A 549 -34.95 33.64 -0.99
N GLY A 550 -34.24 32.61 -1.46
CA GLY A 550 -32.76 32.59 -1.48
C GLY A 550 -32.14 32.51 -0.08
N THR A 551 -32.95 32.18 0.94
CA THR A 551 -32.53 32.06 2.33
C THR A 551 -32.30 30.59 2.70
N CYS A 552 -31.36 30.34 3.60
CA CYS A 552 -31.12 29.02 4.15
C CYS A 552 -32.12 28.73 5.27
N GLN A 553 -32.89 27.65 5.13
CA GLN A 553 -33.87 27.22 6.13
C GLN A 553 -33.49 25.83 6.66
N PRO A 554 -33.59 25.59 7.98
CA PRO A 554 -33.28 24.30 8.56
C PRO A 554 -34.28 23.24 8.06
N CYS A 555 -33.77 22.04 7.79
CA CYS A 555 -34.59 20.90 7.44
C CYS A 555 -35.63 20.64 8.55
N PRO A 556 -36.89 20.31 8.20
CA PRO A 556 -37.92 20.02 9.18
C PRO A 556 -37.52 18.93 10.19
N PRO A 557 -38.03 18.95 11.43
CA PRO A 557 -37.77 17.89 12.39
C PRO A 557 -38.11 16.49 11.84
N GLY A 558 -37.26 15.50 12.12
CA GLY A 558 -37.43 14.14 11.56
C GLY A 558 -36.93 13.97 10.13
N THR A 559 -36.38 15.03 9.53
CA THR A 559 -35.67 14.97 8.25
C THR A 559 -34.19 15.33 8.43
N TYR A 560 -33.37 14.93 7.46
CA TYR A 560 -31.95 15.25 7.38
C TYR A 560 -31.58 15.61 5.94
N LEU A 561 -30.54 16.42 5.77
CA LEU A 561 -30.07 16.78 4.45
C LEU A 561 -29.14 15.68 3.90
N ARG A 562 -29.52 15.05 2.78
CA ARG A 562 -28.70 14.02 2.12
C ARG A 562 -28.13 14.57 0.83
N GLY A 563 -26.82 14.38 0.63
CA GLY A 563 -26.13 14.67 -0.63
C GLY A 563 -25.16 15.84 -0.54
N HIS A 564 -24.00 15.66 -1.18
CA HIS A 564 -23.09 16.76 -1.47
C HIS A 564 -23.59 17.57 -2.69
N PRO A 565 -23.18 18.84 -2.83
CA PRO A 565 -23.68 19.80 -3.83
C PRO A 565 -23.53 19.41 -5.32
N SER A 566 -22.93 18.26 -5.64
CA SER A 566 -22.69 17.79 -7.00
C SER A 566 -23.85 17.01 -7.61
N SER A 567 -24.84 16.58 -6.81
CA SER A 567 -26.00 15.81 -7.28
C SER A 567 -27.31 16.52 -6.96
N GLY A 568 -27.61 17.57 -7.74
CA GLY A 568 -28.90 18.26 -7.70
C GLY A 568 -29.14 19.18 -6.49
N THR A 569 -30.32 19.79 -6.49
CA THR A 569 -30.80 20.68 -5.42
C THR A 569 -30.86 19.92 -4.09
N PRO A 570 -30.27 20.44 -2.99
CA PRO A 570 -30.26 19.74 -1.70
C PRO A 570 -31.68 19.55 -1.17
N VAL A 571 -32.13 18.30 -1.03
CA VAL A 571 -33.48 17.93 -0.55
C VAL A 571 -33.39 17.33 0.86
N CYS A 572 -34.28 17.76 1.75
CA CYS A 572 -34.42 17.15 3.07
C CYS A 572 -35.11 15.77 2.93
N HIS A 573 -34.45 14.71 3.35
CA HIS A 573 -34.97 13.35 3.34
C HIS A 573 -35.52 12.96 4.72
N PRO A 574 -36.63 12.21 4.79
CA PRO A 574 -37.12 11.70 6.06
C PRO A 574 -36.13 10.69 6.66
N CYS A 575 -35.95 10.75 7.98
CA CYS A 575 -35.26 9.71 8.71
C CYS A 575 -36.04 8.39 8.63
N GLY A 576 -35.34 7.26 8.68
CA GLY A 576 -35.96 5.94 8.68
C GLY A 576 -36.86 5.71 9.89
N PRO A 577 -37.72 4.67 9.87
CA PRO A 577 -38.61 4.37 10.98
C PRO A 577 -37.82 4.23 12.29
N GLY A 578 -38.40 4.68 13.40
CA GLY A 578 -37.77 4.60 14.72
C GLY A 578 -36.50 5.44 14.89
N THR A 579 -36.16 6.32 13.95
CA THR A 579 -35.01 7.22 14.07
C THR A 579 -35.43 8.69 14.07
N ARG A 580 -34.54 9.55 14.55
CA ARG A 580 -34.74 11.00 14.65
C ARG A 580 -33.51 11.72 14.12
N SER A 581 -33.69 12.91 13.58
CA SER A 581 -32.54 13.72 13.17
C SER A 581 -31.86 14.39 14.37
N ASN A 582 -30.54 14.50 14.32
CA ASN A 582 -29.74 15.24 15.30
C ASN A 582 -30.07 16.74 15.29
N GLN A 583 -29.49 17.50 16.23
CA GLN A 583 -29.78 18.93 16.37
C GLN A 583 -29.47 19.72 15.10
N LEU A 584 -28.38 19.36 14.41
CA LEU A 584 -27.98 19.97 13.15
C LEU A 584 -28.71 19.44 11.92
N ARG A 585 -29.67 18.51 12.05
CA ARG A 585 -30.40 17.91 10.91
C ARG A 585 -29.48 17.36 9.81
N SER A 586 -28.29 16.90 10.19
CA SER A 586 -27.26 16.39 9.28
C SER A 586 -27.28 14.87 9.17
N LEU A 587 -27.74 14.16 10.21
CA LEU A 587 -27.88 12.70 10.18
C LEU A 587 -29.04 12.20 11.04
N CYS A 588 -29.38 10.92 10.86
CA CYS A 588 -30.42 10.21 11.59
C CYS A 588 -29.80 9.21 12.57
N TYR A 589 -30.34 9.19 13.78
CA TYR A 589 -29.91 8.28 14.83
C TYR A 589 -31.12 7.79 15.62
N ASN A 590 -30.95 6.68 16.34
CA ASN A 590 -31.89 6.27 17.39
C ASN A 590 -31.31 6.73 18.74
N ASN A 591 -32.10 7.37 19.59
CA ASN A 591 -31.68 7.82 20.92
C ASN A 591 -31.79 6.71 21.99
N CYS A 592 -31.67 5.45 21.56
CA CYS A 592 -31.92 4.26 22.38
C CYS A 592 -33.36 4.15 22.90
N SER A 593 -34.36 4.60 22.14
CA SER A 593 -35.77 4.38 22.46
C SER A 593 -36.60 4.11 21.22
N PHE A 594 -37.61 3.25 21.34
CA PHE A 594 -38.53 2.91 20.26
C PHE A 594 -39.95 2.76 20.79
N SER A 595 -40.95 3.21 20.03
CA SER A 595 -42.36 3.08 20.42
C SER A 595 -43.14 2.43 19.28
N LEU A 596 -43.80 1.32 19.60
CA LEU A 596 -44.61 0.55 18.66
C LEU A 596 -46.08 0.67 19.02
N ALA A 597 -46.87 1.29 18.14
CA ALA A 597 -48.31 1.33 18.28
C ALA A 597 -48.92 0.02 17.77
N LEU A 598 -49.62 -0.69 18.66
CA LEU A 598 -50.41 -1.87 18.35
C LEU A 598 -51.90 -1.54 18.59
N PRO A 599 -52.85 -2.33 18.02
CA PRO A 599 -54.26 -2.16 18.32
C PRO A 599 -54.52 -2.23 19.84
N GLY A 600 -54.94 -1.11 20.44
CA GLY A 600 -55.30 -1.03 21.87
C GLY A 600 -54.14 -0.89 22.87
N ARG A 601 -52.87 -0.87 22.44
CA ARG A 601 -51.71 -0.66 23.34
C ARG A 601 -50.51 -0.05 22.61
N VAL A 602 -49.69 0.71 23.33
CA VAL A 602 -48.39 1.19 22.83
C VAL A 602 -47.29 0.52 23.64
N LEU A 603 -46.38 -0.17 22.96
CA LEU A 603 -45.18 -0.75 23.58
C LEU A 603 -44.05 0.27 23.49
N ALA A 604 -43.48 0.65 24.64
CA ALA A 604 -42.32 1.52 24.72
C ALA A 604 -41.09 0.68 25.09
N TYR A 605 -40.07 0.72 24.23
CA TYR A 605 -38.80 0.02 24.40
C TYR A 605 -37.73 1.03 24.76
N ASP A 606 -37.02 0.77 25.86
CA ASP A 606 -35.87 1.53 26.32
C ASP A 606 -34.60 0.69 26.13
N PHE A 607 -33.72 1.15 25.25
CA PHE A 607 -32.44 0.52 24.92
C PHE A 607 -31.26 1.28 25.53
N SER A 608 -31.48 2.17 26.49
CA SER A 608 -30.41 2.97 27.11
C SER A 608 -29.26 2.12 27.67
N GLY A 609 -29.54 0.89 28.10
CA GLY A 609 -28.51 -0.09 28.48
C GLY A 609 -27.56 -0.51 27.35
N LEU A 610 -27.95 -0.33 26.08
CA LEU A 610 -27.15 -0.60 24.88
C LEU A 610 -26.47 0.67 24.33
N ALA A 611 -26.59 1.81 25.02
CA ALA A 611 -25.94 3.05 24.61
C ALA A 611 -24.42 3.03 24.87
N GLY A 612 -23.97 2.22 25.84
CA GLY A 612 -22.55 1.95 26.03
C GLY A 612 -22.03 1.02 24.93
N GLY A 613 -20.86 1.32 24.38
CA GLY A 613 -20.19 0.40 23.45
C GLY A 613 -19.98 -0.96 24.11
N ALA A 614 -20.27 -2.04 23.39
CA ALA A 614 -20.16 -3.41 23.86
C ALA A 614 -19.19 -4.21 22.99
N GLY A 615 -18.24 -4.89 23.62
CA GLY A 615 -17.38 -5.88 22.97
C GLY A 615 -17.95 -7.28 23.17
N LEU A 616 -18.12 -8.04 22.08
CA LEU A 616 -18.53 -9.43 22.10
C LEU A 616 -17.47 -10.28 21.40
N ALA A 617 -16.96 -11.31 22.08
CA ALA A 617 -16.12 -12.31 21.45
C ALA A 617 -16.97 -13.52 21.03
N SER A 618 -16.69 -14.08 19.85
CA SER A 618 -17.23 -15.39 19.46
C SER A 618 -16.73 -16.50 20.39
N GLY A 619 -17.29 -17.71 20.25
CA GLY A 619 -16.64 -18.91 20.79
C GLY A 619 -15.23 -19.11 20.21
N PRO A 620 -14.39 -19.93 20.86
CA PRO A 620 -13.07 -20.26 20.35
C PRO A 620 -13.21 -20.97 19.01
N SER A 621 -12.55 -20.44 18.00
CA SER A 621 -12.38 -21.07 16.71
C SER A 621 -10.96 -21.58 16.57
N PHE A 622 -10.77 -22.61 15.75
CA PHE A 622 -9.46 -23.21 15.53
C PHE A 622 -9.16 -23.21 14.04
N THR A 623 -7.95 -22.83 13.70
CA THR A 623 -7.42 -23.00 12.35
C THR A 623 -7.25 -24.50 12.03
N ALA A 624 -6.90 -24.81 10.79
CA ALA A 624 -6.71 -26.19 10.36
C ALA A 624 -5.62 -26.93 11.15
N LYS A 625 -4.58 -26.23 11.63
CA LYS A 625 -3.53 -26.82 12.48
C LYS A 625 -3.72 -26.55 13.99
N GLY A 626 -4.92 -26.16 14.42
CA GLY A 626 -5.29 -26.10 15.84
C GLY A 626 -4.95 -24.79 16.57
N LEU A 627 -4.55 -23.73 15.86
CA LEU A 627 -4.36 -22.41 16.45
C LEU A 627 -5.72 -21.83 16.89
N LYS A 628 -5.83 -21.55 18.19
CA LYS A 628 -7.04 -20.95 18.79
C LYS A 628 -7.12 -19.45 18.50
N TYR A 629 -8.27 -18.99 18.01
CA TYR A 629 -8.56 -17.57 17.79
C TYR A 629 -10.03 -17.23 18.09
N PHE A 630 -10.33 -15.94 18.16
CA PHE A 630 -11.68 -15.41 18.42
C PHE A 630 -12.03 -14.31 17.43
N HIS A 631 -13.30 -14.19 17.06
CA HIS A 631 -13.81 -12.99 16.40
C HIS A 631 -14.27 -12.00 17.48
N LEU A 632 -13.63 -10.83 17.55
CA LEU A 632 -14.02 -9.75 18.45
C LEU A 632 -14.88 -8.75 17.69
N PHE A 633 -16.13 -8.61 18.09
CA PHE A 633 -17.08 -7.64 17.58
C PHE A 633 -17.18 -6.47 18.55
N ASN A 634 -17.05 -5.24 18.07
CA ASN A 634 -17.35 -4.05 18.86
C ASN A 634 -18.62 -3.41 18.31
N LEU A 635 -19.57 -3.11 19.19
CA LEU A 635 -20.92 -2.68 18.84
C LEU A 635 -21.29 -1.38 19.56
N SER A 636 -21.90 -0.46 18.84
CA SER A 636 -22.49 0.80 19.33
C SER A 636 -23.73 1.11 18.50
N LEU A 637 -24.89 0.62 18.93
CA LEU A 637 -26.10 0.55 18.10
C LEU A 637 -26.97 1.83 18.14
N CYS A 638 -26.92 2.60 19.21
CA CYS A 638 -27.79 3.76 19.39
C CYS A 638 -27.16 4.79 20.33
N GLY A 639 -27.81 5.95 20.47
CA GLY A 639 -27.36 7.02 21.35
C GLY A 639 -26.33 7.92 20.69
N HIS A 640 -25.61 8.69 21.51
CA HIS A 640 -24.51 9.57 21.11
C HIS A 640 -24.80 10.51 19.94
N GLN A 641 -26.06 10.88 19.73
CA GLN A 641 -26.52 11.71 18.63
C GLN A 641 -26.20 11.19 17.22
N GLY A 642 -25.84 9.91 17.06
CA GLY A 642 -25.46 9.31 15.78
C GLY A 642 -23.96 9.02 15.60
N ARG A 643 -23.14 9.32 16.62
CA ARG A 643 -21.69 9.11 16.58
C ARG A 643 -21.37 7.62 16.55
N LYS A 644 -20.52 7.21 15.60
CA LYS A 644 -19.94 5.86 15.50
C LYS A 644 -18.95 5.65 16.64
N MET A 645 -19.34 4.92 17.68
CA MET A 645 -18.47 4.70 18.86
C MET A 645 -17.80 3.33 18.87
N ALA A 646 -18.14 2.40 17.96
CA ALA A 646 -17.42 1.12 17.88
C ALA A 646 -16.10 1.32 17.14
N SER A 647 -15.02 0.77 17.70
CA SER A 647 -13.67 0.86 17.16
C SER A 647 -12.98 -0.50 17.18
N CYS A 648 -12.36 -0.87 16.07
CA CYS A 648 -11.60 -2.11 15.90
C CYS A 648 -10.21 -1.77 15.34
N THR A 649 -9.17 -2.37 15.91
CA THR A 649 -7.78 -2.00 15.67
C THR A 649 -6.94 -3.20 15.23
N ASP A 650 -6.08 -3.03 14.23
CA ASP A 650 -4.98 -3.97 13.96
C ASP A 650 -3.77 -3.60 14.83
N ASN A 651 -3.29 -4.53 15.66
CA ASN A 651 -2.16 -4.31 16.57
C ASN A 651 -1.00 -5.30 16.37
N VAL A 652 -0.97 -6.05 15.25
CA VAL A 652 0.07 -7.05 14.95
C VAL A 652 1.47 -6.43 14.97
N THR A 653 1.59 -5.19 14.51
CA THR A 653 2.85 -4.44 14.44
C THR A 653 3.05 -3.49 15.63
N ASP A 654 2.02 -3.27 16.46
CA ASP A 654 1.92 -2.16 17.42
C ASP A 654 1.97 -2.62 18.89
N ALA A 655 2.37 -3.88 19.15
CA ALA A 655 2.21 -4.47 20.48
C ALA A 655 2.91 -3.69 21.62
N ARG A 656 3.86 -2.75 21.36
CA ARG A 656 4.51 -1.88 22.37
C ARG A 656 5.13 -0.55 21.86
N LEU A 657 4.63 0.10 20.81
CA LEU A 657 5.21 1.42 20.45
C LEU A 657 4.81 2.48 21.52
N PRO A 658 5.73 3.37 21.95
CA PRO A 658 5.38 4.47 22.85
C PRO A 658 4.29 5.35 22.22
N ALA A 659 3.31 5.76 23.03
CA ALA A 659 2.21 6.61 22.59
C ALA A 659 2.75 7.90 21.93
N GLY A 660 2.62 8.00 20.61
CA GLY A 660 2.95 9.21 19.83
C GLY A 660 3.95 9.03 18.68
N GLU A 661 4.64 7.89 18.54
CA GLU A 661 5.63 7.66 17.46
C GLU A 661 5.37 6.42 16.57
N GLY A 662 4.24 5.73 16.76
CA GLY A 662 3.76 4.70 15.84
C GLY A 662 2.92 5.27 14.71
N ASP A 663 3.08 4.74 13.50
CA ASP A 663 2.09 4.92 12.44
C ASP A 663 0.75 4.40 12.99
N ALA A 664 -0.35 5.13 12.76
CA ALA A 664 -1.62 4.80 13.39
C ALA A 664 -1.99 3.35 13.06
N ALA A 665 -2.05 2.47 14.07
CA ALA A 665 -2.72 1.17 13.99
C ALA A 665 -3.95 1.31 13.09
N ARG A 666 -4.15 0.42 12.11
CA ARG A 666 -5.32 0.53 11.22
C ARG A 666 -6.57 0.44 12.10
N VAL A 667 -7.22 1.58 12.34
CA VAL A 667 -8.42 1.69 13.18
C VAL A 667 -9.63 1.89 12.28
N VAL A 668 -10.60 1.00 12.41
CA VAL A 668 -11.90 1.09 11.76
C VAL A 668 -12.93 1.55 12.80
N THR A 669 -13.69 2.62 12.49
CA THR A 669 -14.79 3.10 13.34
C THR A 669 -16.15 2.99 12.65
N SER A 670 -17.12 2.37 13.30
CA SER A 670 -18.45 2.10 12.74
C SER A 670 -19.52 1.93 13.84
N TYR A 671 -20.75 1.54 13.48
CA TYR A 671 -21.77 1.09 14.45
C TYR A 671 -21.48 -0.35 14.92
N VAL A 672 -20.92 -1.18 14.04
CA VAL A 672 -20.46 -2.54 14.32
C VAL A 672 -19.19 -2.79 13.50
N CYS A 673 -18.11 -3.18 14.15
CA CYS A 673 -16.88 -3.62 13.50
C CYS A 673 -16.44 -4.96 14.07
N GLN A 674 -15.58 -5.66 13.32
CA GLN A 674 -15.02 -6.95 13.71
C GLN A 674 -13.49 -6.91 13.56
N ALA A 675 -12.77 -7.57 14.46
CA ALA A 675 -11.37 -7.94 14.29
C ALA A 675 -11.15 -9.40 14.72
N ILE A 676 -10.07 -10.02 14.25
CA ILE A 676 -9.62 -11.33 14.74
C ILE A 676 -8.74 -11.08 15.96
N LEU A 677 -8.89 -11.90 17.00
CA LEU A 677 -8.09 -11.85 18.23
C LEU A 677 -7.41 -13.21 18.46
N VAL A 678 -6.09 -13.20 18.52
CA VAL A 678 -5.26 -14.37 18.86
C VAL A 678 -4.75 -14.23 20.31
N PRO A 679 -5.03 -15.21 21.20
CA PRO A 679 -4.63 -15.14 22.59
C PRO A 679 -3.10 -15.16 22.82
N PRO A 680 -2.62 -14.52 23.90
CA PRO A 680 -1.19 -14.41 24.20
C PRO A 680 -0.51 -15.76 24.47
N ASP A 681 -1.23 -16.65 25.14
CA ASP A 681 -0.85 -17.99 25.57
C ASP A 681 -0.48 -18.93 24.41
N VAL A 682 -0.89 -18.59 23.19
CA VAL A 682 -0.69 -19.43 22.01
C VAL A 682 0.58 -19.05 21.23
N MET A 683 1.08 -17.82 21.37
CA MET A 683 2.23 -17.32 20.60
C MET A 683 3.38 -16.78 21.46
N GLY A 684 3.34 -17.01 22.78
CA GLY A 684 4.36 -16.50 23.71
C GLY A 684 4.33 -14.97 23.89
N TYR A 685 3.19 -14.32 23.59
CA TYR A 685 3.02 -12.87 23.74
C TYR A 685 2.61 -12.50 25.16
N LYS A 686 2.91 -11.26 25.57
CA LYS A 686 2.42 -10.68 26.84
C LYS A 686 0.99 -10.10 26.72
N ALA A 687 0.47 -9.95 25.49
CA ALA A 687 -0.85 -9.39 25.19
C ALA A 687 -1.49 -10.09 23.98
N ALA A 688 -2.82 -10.04 23.88
CA ALA A 688 -3.54 -10.60 22.74
C ALA A 688 -3.30 -9.77 21.47
N VAL A 689 -3.10 -10.45 20.35
CA VAL A 689 -2.89 -9.82 19.04
C VAL A 689 -4.22 -9.72 18.32
N SER A 690 -4.54 -8.54 17.82
CA SER A 690 -5.71 -8.24 17.01
C SER A 690 -5.31 -7.89 15.59
N SER A 691 -5.99 -8.46 14.61
CA SER A 691 -5.68 -8.25 13.19
C SER A 691 -6.94 -8.20 12.34
N GLN A 692 -6.81 -7.70 11.11
CA GLN A 692 -7.87 -7.67 10.10
C GLN A 692 -9.17 -6.96 10.56
N PRO A 693 -9.12 -5.67 10.93
CA PRO A 693 -10.31 -4.93 11.31
C PRO A 693 -11.21 -4.66 10.08
N VAL A 694 -12.50 -4.94 10.23
CA VAL A 694 -13.52 -4.79 9.17
C VAL A 694 -14.73 -4.02 9.69
N SER A 695 -15.24 -3.07 8.91
CA SER A 695 -16.51 -2.39 9.19
C SER A 695 -17.67 -3.27 8.73
N LEU A 696 -18.64 -3.51 9.62
CA LEU A 696 -19.84 -4.31 9.31
C LEU A 696 -21.12 -3.46 9.24
N ALA A 697 -21.11 -2.24 9.78
CA ALA A 697 -22.28 -1.37 9.84
C ALA A 697 -21.89 0.11 9.87
N ASP A 698 -21.96 0.80 8.73
CA ASP A 698 -21.53 2.18 8.58
C ASP A 698 -22.66 3.20 8.71
N ARG A 699 -23.89 2.83 8.36
CA ARG A 699 -25.04 3.74 8.41
C ARG A 699 -26.28 3.06 8.96
N LEU A 700 -26.89 3.66 9.97
CA LEU A 700 -28.22 3.28 10.45
C LEU A 700 -29.30 3.62 9.41
N VAL A 701 -30.06 2.63 9.00
CA VAL A 701 -31.19 2.74 8.05
C VAL A 701 -32.49 3.01 8.80
N GLY A 702 -32.71 2.33 9.92
CA GLY A 702 -33.93 2.46 10.71
C GLY A 702 -34.07 1.39 11.78
N VAL A 703 -35.05 1.57 12.65
CA VAL A 703 -35.42 0.67 13.74
C VAL A 703 -36.91 0.34 13.59
N THR A 704 -37.25 -0.94 13.46
CA THR A 704 -38.63 -1.37 13.20
C THR A 704 -38.89 -2.79 13.70
N ALA A 705 -40.17 -3.15 13.85
CA ALA A 705 -40.61 -4.52 14.13
C ALA A 705 -40.83 -5.35 12.84
N SER A 706 -40.74 -4.72 11.67
CA SER A 706 -40.78 -5.44 10.39
C SER A 706 -39.48 -6.20 10.16
N SER A 707 -39.58 -7.43 9.65
CA SER A 707 -38.42 -8.23 9.25
C SER A 707 -37.69 -7.71 8.00
N THR A 708 -38.26 -6.71 7.32
CA THR A 708 -37.70 -6.12 6.08
C THR A 708 -37.72 -4.59 6.11
N LEU A 709 -36.61 -3.98 5.69
CA LEU A 709 -36.46 -2.54 5.53
C LEU A 709 -35.40 -2.20 4.48
N ASP A 710 -35.70 -1.29 3.54
CA ASP A 710 -34.75 -0.79 2.51
C ASP A 710 -34.02 -1.90 1.71
N GLY A 711 -34.72 -3.00 1.42
CA GLY A 711 -34.16 -4.17 0.71
C GLY A 711 -33.27 -5.08 1.57
N ILE A 712 -33.18 -4.84 2.87
CA ILE A 712 -32.50 -5.70 3.85
C ILE A 712 -33.56 -6.55 4.56
N THR A 713 -33.31 -7.86 4.65
CA THR A 713 -34.21 -8.82 5.29
C THR A 713 -33.49 -9.51 6.44
N SER A 714 -34.08 -9.50 7.63
CA SER A 714 -33.59 -10.27 8.78
C SER A 714 -34.00 -11.75 8.61
N PRO A 715 -33.06 -12.71 8.57
CA PRO A 715 -33.38 -14.12 8.38
C PRO A 715 -33.96 -14.70 9.67
N PRO A 716 -35.23 -15.14 9.70
CA PRO A 716 -35.87 -15.64 10.92
C PRO A 716 -35.23 -16.93 11.45
N GLU A 717 -34.57 -17.71 10.60
CA GLU A 717 -33.89 -18.96 10.95
C GLU A 717 -32.67 -18.79 11.88
N TYR A 718 -32.11 -17.58 11.97
CA TYR A 718 -30.94 -17.31 12.82
C TYR A 718 -31.29 -16.84 14.23
N PHE A 719 -32.58 -16.63 14.53
CA PHE A 719 -33.05 -16.15 15.83
C PHE A 719 -34.04 -17.15 16.45
N PRO A 720 -34.09 -17.24 17.79
CA PRO A 720 -35.16 -17.97 18.47
C PRO A 720 -36.54 -17.47 18.03
N PRO A 721 -37.58 -18.32 18.03
CA PRO A 721 -38.94 -17.87 17.70
C PRO A 721 -39.36 -16.76 18.66
N GLY A 722 -39.76 -15.62 18.09
CA GLY A 722 -40.18 -14.44 18.84
C GLY A 722 -41.35 -14.72 19.78
N HIS A 723 -41.45 -13.93 20.85
CA HIS A 723 -42.51 -14.08 21.83
C HIS A 723 -43.87 -13.67 21.22
N PRO A 724 -44.96 -14.45 21.40
CA PRO A 724 -46.24 -14.19 20.72
C PRO A 724 -46.84 -12.81 21.03
N ASP A 725 -46.57 -12.29 22.23
CA ASP A 725 -47.07 -10.98 22.68
C ASP A 725 -46.10 -9.80 22.51
N LEU A 726 -44.82 -10.06 22.18
CA LEU A 726 -43.78 -9.04 22.10
C LEU A 726 -43.02 -9.19 20.78
N PRO A 727 -43.24 -8.29 19.81
CA PRO A 727 -42.52 -8.33 18.55
C PRO A 727 -41.05 -7.96 18.76
N ASP A 728 -40.18 -8.62 18.01
CA ASP A 728 -38.75 -8.32 17.98
C ASP A 728 -38.50 -6.94 17.34
N ILE A 729 -37.57 -6.18 17.92
CA ILE A 729 -37.16 -4.88 17.39
C ILE A 729 -35.82 -5.02 16.68
N ILE A 730 -35.79 -4.67 15.41
CA ILE A 730 -34.65 -4.89 14.52
C ILE A 730 -34.04 -3.55 14.15
N PHE A 731 -32.73 -3.43 14.35
CA PHE A 731 -31.91 -2.31 13.90
C PHE A 731 -31.27 -2.67 12.56
N PHE A 732 -31.55 -1.88 11.52
CA PHE A 732 -31.02 -2.11 10.17
C PHE A 732 -29.85 -1.18 9.89
N TYR A 733 -28.74 -1.73 9.41
CA TYR A 733 -27.54 -0.99 9.03
C TYR A 733 -27.11 -1.33 7.60
N ARG A 734 -26.33 -0.43 6.98
CA ARG A 734 -25.60 -0.67 5.72
C ARG A 734 -24.14 -0.33 5.88
#